data_AF-A0A8S9XFM2-F1
#
_entry.id   AF-A0A8S9XFM2-F1
#
_cell.length_a   1.000
_cell.length_b   1.000
_cell.length_c   1.000
_cell.angle_alpha   90.00
_cell.angle_beta   90.00
_cell.angle_gamma   90.00
#
_symmetry.space_group_name_H-M   'P 1'
#
loop_
_entity.id
_entity.type
_entity.pdbx_description
1 polymer ?
#
loop_
_entity_poly.entity_id
_entity_poly.type
_entity_poly.pdbx_seq_one_letter_code
_entity_poly.pdbx_strand_id
1 'polypeptide(L)'
;MANLNRNSAISANSSINTSNPNAQTSRAILPKIPIRKFHGDLSLWPSFKQLFISLIKEESSLSDAERFHYLVSYLEGAALEVVKHIPVLGENFEQAWTSLLEVYDNKRKQACLYLDRLLNFRSLAGKPTADSLQVYLSQVTQSVTSLQNLGITNLAEYLLCELSLRGLDPYTREAFETSIIGDNEAQVDNTSLEESVIVLKSIVYLVDGSVNGSKIVLSSDRICSSPSGRPGGIMPPNIEEDRSNSFVNWVGPIWESSSLLKTSDAWMDSRRRENAGGNQLWRVHDKLYDLNKFADVHPGGKQWINLTRGTDITEAFECHHFTESARNLLPKFFVRDAETARNSPFTFEENGFYCTLRKRVVEAMKGVKRGPTAQSKMFADFFATATVLLATLAAVRESYVIAAASAVCLCCVTVVAHNFFHQRDNFRMYYWAFCGFSVKEWRISHSLSHHLFPNSRQDLELTAFEPIFQWAPRKDKSFTARFFSWLYSPIVYCFLFHSQWISRLILSPEGALELIPLILPAAMMFLGNVSLYSSFVWWNTILVMGSFCFFWVALNAAHHHPELLHDGDEPRNEEKMDWGIYQIDAVRDRGEIYGVFPLVIVLFGDHTLHHLFPTIDHFHLYNLYPVLKQTCSEFGIEFKLGSLCDLIRGQFLQLARNYTISFKAEAS
;
A
#
# COMPACT_ATOMS: atom_id res chain seq x y z
N MET A 1 20.57 28.37 -69.09
CA MET A 1 21.80 28.64 -68.31
C MET A 1 22.22 27.31 -67.70
N ALA A 2 22.89 26.43 -68.46
CA ALA A 2 24.33 26.44 -68.75
C ALA A 2 25.15 26.40 -67.45
N ASN A 3 26.09 25.50 -67.22
CA ASN A 3 26.54 24.29 -67.91
C ASN A 3 27.68 23.74 -67.02
N LEU A 4 27.80 22.40 -66.92
CA LEU A 4 29.08 21.66 -66.89
C LEU A 4 29.99 21.88 -65.64
N ASN A 5 30.76 20.92 -65.13
CA ASN A 5 31.37 19.80 -65.79
C ASN A 5 31.79 18.71 -64.80
N ARG A 6 31.62 17.45 -65.23
CA ARG A 6 32.38 16.29 -64.76
C ARG A 6 33.86 16.43 -65.16
N ASN A 7 34.76 15.85 -64.38
CA ASN A 7 35.52 14.64 -64.75
C ASN A 7 36.87 14.54 -64.00
N SER A 8 37.14 13.30 -63.55
CA SER A 8 38.45 12.61 -63.59
C SER A 8 39.54 13.12 -62.62
N ALA A 9 40.41 12.31 -62.01
CA ALA A 9 40.80 10.93 -62.28
C ALA A 9 41.68 10.38 -61.13
N ILE A 10 41.73 9.04 -61.05
CA ILE A 10 42.91 8.19 -60.75
C ILE A 10 43.34 7.96 -59.28
N SER A 11 43.19 6.68 -58.93
CA SER A 11 43.82 5.89 -57.85
C SER A 11 45.34 5.83 -57.96
N ALA A 12 46.06 5.86 -56.82
CA ALA A 12 47.08 4.84 -56.47
C ALA A 12 47.78 5.09 -55.11
N ASN A 13 47.62 4.10 -54.23
CA ASN A 13 48.60 3.45 -53.34
C ASN A 13 49.50 4.19 -52.33
N SER A 14 49.35 3.68 -51.09
CA SER A 14 50.37 3.22 -50.14
C SER A 14 51.29 4.23 -49.47
N SER A 15 51.10 4.42 -48.16
CA SER A 15 52.14 4.12 -47.17
C SER A 15 51.55 4.14 -45.76
N ILE A 16 51.84 3.07 -45.02
CA ILE A 16 51.68 2.95 -43.58
C ILE A 16 52.55 4.03 -42.92
N ASN A 17 52.01 4.81 -41.98
CA ASN A 17 52.79 5.34 -40.86
C ASN A 17 51.89 5.77 -39.70
N THR A 18 51.86 4.88 -38.71
CA THR A 18 52.05 5.16 -37.28
C THR A 18 51.39 6.42 -36.69
N SER A 19 50.38 6.16 -35.87
CA SER A 19 49.84 7.04 -34.84
C SER A 19 50.93 7.69 -33.99
N ASN A 20 50.96 9.02 -33.96
CA ASN A 20 51.70 9.79 -32.97
C ASN A 20 50.67 10.56 -32.10
N PRO A 21 50.44 10.15 -30.83
CA PRO A 21 49.48 10.80 -29.95
C PRO A 21 50.20 11.91 -29.19
N ASN A 22 50.29 13.10 -29.76
CA ASN A 22 50.61 14.30 -28.97
C ASN A 22 50.09 15.55 -29.69
N ALA A 23 48.77 15.69 -29.72
CA ALA A 23 48.13 16.98 -29.84
C ALA A 23 47.66 17.40 -28.44
N GLN A 24 48.51 18.13 -27.70
CA GLN A 24 48.06 18.89 -26.55
C GLN A 24 47.07 19.94 -27.04
N THR A 25 45.78 19.69 -26.83
CA THR A 25 44.73 20.69 -27.01
C THR A 25 44.96 21.80 -26.00
N SER A 26 45.32 22.98 -26.49
CA SER A 26 45.33 24.22 -25.72
C SER A 26 43.93 24.49 -25.16
N ARG A 27 43.77 24.33 -23.83
CA ARG A 27 42.54 24.71 -23.11
C ARG A 27 42.28 26.20 -23.37
N ALA A 28 41.06 26.54 -23.79
CA ALA A 28 40.62 27.92 -23.94
C ALA A 28 40.89 28.71 -22.64
N ILE A 29 41.49 29.90 -22.77
CA ILE A 29 41.81 30.76 -21.62
C ILE A 29 40.49 31.35 -21.10
N LEU A 30 39.90 30.67 -20.11
CA LEU A 30 38.74 31.12 -19.37
C LEU A 30 39.19 32.05 -18.22
N PRO A 31 38.35 33.02 -17.81
CA PRO A 31 38.64 33.83 -16.62
C PRO A 31 38.88 32.92 -15.40
N LYS A 32 39.91 33.22 -14.59
CA LYS A 32 40.18 32.47 -13.35
C LYS A 32 38.95 32.56 -12.45
N ILE A 33 38.41 31.41 -12.04
CA ILE A 33 37.29 31.34 -11.10
C ILE A 33 37.82 31.78 -9.71
N PRO A 34 37.34 32.90 -9.14
CA PRO A 34 37.82 33.34 -7.84
C PRO A 34 37.17 32.50 -6.74
N ILE A 35 37.99 31.77 -5.97
CA ILE A 35 37.53 31.14 -4.73
C ILE A 35 37.47 32.23 -3.65
N ARG A 36 36.30 32.40 -3.04
CA ARG A 36 36.14 33.32 -1.90
C ARG A 36 36.79 32.70 -0.66
N LYS A 37 37.41 33.54 0.17
CA LYS A 37 37.99 33.09 1.42
C LYS A 37 36.91 32.58 2.37
N PHE A 38 37.19 31.50 3.07
CA PHE A 38 36.29 30.83 3.98
C PHE A 38 36.60 31.21 5.42
N HIS A 39 35.64 31.85 6.07
CA HIS A 39 35.79 32.37 7.44
C HIS A 39 35.29 31.40 8.54
N GLY A 40 34.67 30.27 8.15
CA GLY A 40 34.03 29.32 9.08
C GLY A 40 32.49 29.34 9.08
N ASP A 41 31.84 30.00 8.11
CA ASP A 41 30.37 29.95 7.98
C ASP A 41 29.90 28.61 7.40
N LEU A 42 29.27 27.78 8.25
CA LEU A 42 28.74 26.46 7.86
C LEU A 42 27.80 26.49 6.64
N SER A 43 27.08 27.58 6.39
CA SER A 43 26.19 27.67 5.22
C SER A 43 26.92 27.85 3.90
N LEU A 44 28.17 28.33 3.94
CA LEU A 44 29.04 28.51 2.77
C LEU A 44 29.99 27.33 2.57
N TRP A 45 30.09 26.43 3.55
CA TRP A 45 30.99 25.28 3.51
C TRP A 45 30.78 24.36 2.30
N PRO A 46 29.55 23.94 1.93
CA PRO A 46 29.36 23.06 0.77
C PRO A 46 29.86 23.67 -0.55
N SER A 47 29.64 24.98 -0.71
CA SER A 47 30.10 25.71 -1.90
C SER A 47 31.62 25.86 -1.93
N PHE A 48 32.23 26.20 -0.78
CA PHE A 48 33.69 26.28 -0.66
C PHE A 48 34.36 24.93 -0.90
N LYS A 49 33.87 23.86 -0.25
CA LYS A 49 34.37 22.49 -0.38
C LYS A 49 34.35 22.02 -1.84
N GLN A 50 33.22 22.18 -2.53
CA GLN A 50 33.10 21.74 -3.92
C GLN A 50 34.04 22.51 -4.86
N LEU A 51 34.15 23.83 -4.70
CA LEU A 51 35.06 24.65 -5.51
C LEU A 51 36.53 24.32 -5.23
N PHE A 52 36.90 24.11 -3.97
CA PHE A 52 38.27 23.78 -3.58
C PHE A 52 38.67 22.38 -4.08
N ILE A 53 37.76 21.40 -3.97
CA ILE A 53 37.98 20.05 -4.49
C ILE A 53 38.22 20.11 -6.01
N SER A 54 37.29 20.72 -6.74
CA SER A 54 37.31 20.75 -8.21
C SER A 54 38.46 21.55 -8.80
N LEU A 55 38.93 22.61 -8.14
CA LEU A 55 39.93 23.53 -8.70
C LEU A 55 41.35 23.30 -8.16
N ILE A 56 41.49 22.66 -7.00
CA ILE A 56 42.78 22.57 -6.28
C ILE A 56 43.09 21.15 -5.85
N LYS A 57 42.18 20.46 -5.15
CA LYS A 57 42.46 19.10 -4.65
C LYS A 57 42.61 18.09 -5.80
N GLU A 58 41.73 18.14 -6.79
CA GLU A 58 41.74 17.22 -7.95
C GLU A 58 42.65 17.68 -9.10
N GLU A 59 43.30 18.83 -8.99
CA GLU A 59 44.19 19.34 -10.04
C GLU A 59 45.52 18.57 -10.04
N SER A 60 45.75 17.81 -11.10
CA SER A 60 46.90 16.91 -11.25
C SER A 60 48.26 17.61 -11.32
N SER A 61 48.29 18.90 -11.69
CA SER A 61 49.53 19.66 -11.85
C SER A 61 50.09 20.24 -10.55
N LEU A 62 49.35 20.17 -9.43
CA LEU A 62 49.78 20.70 -8.13
C LEU A 62 50.39 19.60 -7.26
N SER A 63 51.44 19.94 -6.52
CA SER A 63 51.96 19.13 -5.42
C SER A 63 51.15 19.33 -4.14
N ASP A 64 51.22 18.39 -3.20
CA ASP A 64 50.49 18.51 -1.93
C ASP A 64 50.94 19.71 -1.09
N ALA A 65 52.22 20.11 -1.21
CA ALA A 65 52.72 21.32 -0.58
C ALA A 65 52.06 22.59 -1.16
N GLU A 66 51.86 22.64 -2.48
CA GLU A 66 51.14 23.74 -3.14
C GLU A 66 49.65 23.71 -2.78
N ARG A 67 49.00 22.54 -2.74
CA ARG A 67 47.61 22.40 -2.30
C ARG A 67 47.41 22.91 -0.88
N PHE A 68 48.34 22.60 0.03
CA PHE A 68 48.25 23.07 1.40
C PHE A 68 48.48 24.59 1.50
N HIS A 69 49.46 25.13 0.78
CA HIS A 69 49.65 26.57 0.72
C HIS A 69 48.38 27.27 0.18
N TYR A 70 47.74 26.73 -0.85
CA TYR A 70 46.47 27.24 -1.34
C TYR A 70 45.36 27.12 -0.30
N LEU A 71 45.23 25.98 0.37
CA LEU A 71 44.24 25.77 1.43
C LEU A 71 44.35 26.87 2.48
N VAL A 72 45.53 27.09 3.05
CA VAL A 72 45.77 28.13 4.06
C VAL A 72 45.47 29.54 3.51
N SER A 73 45.80 29.81 2.25
CA SER A 73 45.56 31.12 1.62
C SER A 73 44.07 31.47 1.47
N TYR A 74 43.20 30.46 1.41
CA TYR A 74 41.75 30.61 1.28
C TYR A 74 41.00 30.48 2.61
N LEU A 75 41.69 30.30 3.74
CA LEU A 75 41.09 30.22 5.07
C LEU A 75 41.34 31.51 5.85
N GLU A 76 40.32 32.00 6.55
CA GLU A 76 40.42 33.14 7.45
C GLU A 76 39.62 32.87 8.75
N GLY A 77 39.89 33.66 9.79
CA GLY A 77 39.14 33.60 11.04
C GLY A 77 39.10 32.20 11.67
N ALA A 78 37.90 31.74 12.03
CA ALA A 78 37.69 30.47 12.72
C ALA A 78 38.14 29.25 11.89
N ALA A 79 38.06 29.32 10.57
CA ALA A 79 38.49 28.22 9.71
C ALA A 79 40.01 28.11 9.62
N LEU A 80 40.73 29.24 9.71
CA LEU A 80 42.20 29.24 9.74
C LEU A 80 42.74 28.69 11.06
N GLU A 81 42.11 29.03 12.19
CA GLU A 81 42.55 28.55 13.52
C GLU A 81 42.52 27.01 13.63
N VAL A 82 41.63 26.33 12.88
CA VAL A 82 41.57 24.85 12.81
C VAL A 82 42.87 24.25 12.29
N VAL A 83 43.54 24.89 11.33
CA VAL A 83 44.72 24.32 10.65
C VAL A 83 46.03 25.04 10.99
N LYS A 84 45.97 26.18 11.69
CA LYS A 84 47.11 27.06 11.98
C LYS A 84 48.26 26.40 12.75
N HIS A 85 47.96 25.35 13.51
CA HIS A 85 48.94 24.61 14.30
C HIS A 85 49.65 23.50 13.50
N ILE A 86 49.21 23.23 12.27
CA ILE A 86 49.76 22.20 11.38
C ILE A 86 50.83 22.83 10.48
N PRO A 87 52.09 22.35 10.50
CA PRO A 87 53.15 22.88 9.63
C PRO A 87 52.81 22.69 8.16
N VAL A 88 52.94 23.74 7.34
CA VAL A 88 52.63 23.75 5.90
C VAL A 88 53.68 22.95 5.11
N LEU A 89 53.58 21.63 5.19
CA LEU A 89 54.38 20.62 4.50
C LEU A 89 53.45 19.71 3.69
N GLY A 90 53.86 19.25 2.51
CA GLY A 90 52.99 18.47 1.62
C GLY A 90 52.40 17.21 2.28
N GLU A 91 53.16 16.52 3.12
CA GLU A 91 52.72 15.35 3.87
C GLU A 91 51.55 15.62 4.84
N ASN A 92 51.38 16.88 5.28
CA ASN A 92 50.36 17.28 6.24
C ASN A 92 49.08 17.82 5.58
N PHE A 93 49.02 17.90 4.24
CA PHE A 93 47.84 18.42 3.54
C PHE A 93 46.57 17.64 3.87
N GLU A 94 46.63 16.30 3.79
CA GLU A 94 45.46 15.46 4.07
C GLU A 94 45.01 15.58 5.53
N GLN A 95 45.95 15.72 6.47
CA GLN A 95 45.61 15.97 7.87
C GLN A 95 44.87 17.30 8.04
N ALA A 96 45.38 18.39 7.45
CA ALA A 96 44.73 19.69 7.52
C ALA A 96 43.36 19.73 6.84
N TRP A 97 43.20 19.01 5.72
CA TRP A 97 41.92 18.88 5.04
C TRP A 97 40.92 18.07 5.87
N THR A 98 41.36 16.98 6.49
CA THR A 98 40.54 16.15 7.38
C THR A 98 40.05 16.93 8.60
N SER A 99 40.92 17.73 9.24
CA SER A 99 40.51 18.58 10.38
C SER A 99 39.43 19.61 10.00
N LEU A 100 39.42 20.10 8.76
CA LEU A 100 38.34 20.99 8.31
C LEU A 100 37.03 20.22 8.04
N LEU A 101 37.13 18.99 7.52
CA LEU A 101 35.96 18.13 7.32
C LEU A 101 35.30 17.79 8.66
N GLU A 102 36.07 17.41 9.68
CA GLU A 102 35.57 17.10 11.02
C GLU A 102 34.80 18.28 11.64
N VAL A 103 35.29 19.50 11.44
CA VAL A 103 34.67 20.70 12.04
C VAL A 103 33.46 21.20 11.23
N TYR A 104 33.55 21.22 9.89
CA TYR A 104 32.59 21.93 9.04
C TYR A 104 31.68 21.03 8.18
N ASP A 105 32.03 19.75 7.98
CA ASP A 105 31.27 18.81 7.15
C ASP A 105 30.17 18.05 7.91
N ASN A 106 29.68 18.64 8.99
CA ASN A 106 28.56 18.10 9.77
C ASN A 106 27.22 18.45 9.10
N LYS A 107 26.69 17.52 8.29
CA LYS A 107 25.41 17.66 7.59
C LYS A 107 24.21 17.87 8.54
N ARG A 108 24.22 17.30 9.76
CA ARG A 108 23.16 17.49 10.78
C ARG A 108 23.12 18.94 11.26
N LYS A 109 24.28 19.53 11.57
CA LYS A 109 24.39 20.96 11.91
C LYS A 109 23.99 21.87 10.75
N GLN A 110 24.35 21.51 9.51
CA GLN A 110 23.92 22.25 8.32
C GLN A 110 22.39 22.20 8.13
N ALA A 111 21.78 21.03 8.32
CA ALA A 111 20.32 20.85 8.25
C ALA A 111 19.60 21.66 9.34
N CYS A 112 20.09 21.62 10.58
CA CYS A 112 19.54 22.43 11.69
C CYS A 112 19.61 23.93 11.35
N LEU A 113 20.72 24.41 10.78
CA LEU A 113 20.88 25.80 10.38
C LEU A 113 19.87 26.24 9.30
N TYR A 114 19.65 25.42 8.27
CA TYR A 114 18.66 25.72 7.23
C TYR A 114 17.23 25.69 7.79
N LEU A 115 16.96 24.78 8.71
CA LEU A 115 15.67 24.68 9.38
C LEU A 115 15.42 25.87 10.33
N ASP A 116 16.43 26.32 11.07
CA ASP A 116 16.35 27.53 11.90
C ASP A 116 16.04 28.78 11.08
N ARG A 117 16.59 28.88 9.86
CA ARG A 117 16.26 29.98 8.93
C ARG A 117 14.80 29.94 8.48
N LEU A 118 14.23 28.75 8.28
CA LEU A 118 12.82 28.59 7.92
C LEU A 118 11.88 28.93 9.08
N LEU A 119 12.22 28.48 10.29
CA LEU A 119 11.33 28.57 11.45
C LEU A 119 11.44 29.90 12.21
N ASN A 120 12.59 30.57 12.20
CA ASN A 120 12.78 31.86 12.84
C ASN A 120 12.44 33.05 11.93
N PHE A 121 11.75 32.80 10.80
CA PHE A 121 11.35 33.88 9.91
C PHE A 121 10.34 34.81 10.60
N ARG A 122 10.72 36.08 10.77
CA ARG A 122 9.87 37.10 11.40
C ARG A 122 8.79 37.52 10.41
N SER A 123 7.53 37.53 10.85
CA SER A 123 6.40 38.05 10.06
C SER A 123 6.76 39.40 9.43
N LEU A 124 6.56 39.52 8.11
CA LEU A 124 6.73 40.79 7.39
C LEU A 124 5.81 41.83 8.03
N ALA A 125 6.39 42.85 8.68
CA ALA A 125 5.62 43.89 9.35
C ALA A 125 5.16 44.94 8.33
N GLY A 126 3.85 45.17 8.24
CA GLY A 126 3.24 46.18 7.35
C GLY A 126 2.31 45.58 6.28
N LYS A 127 1.84 46.43 5.36
CA LYS A 127 1.06 45.96 4.20
C LYS A 127 1.99 45.19 3.24
N PRO A 128 1.58 44.03 2.72
CA PRO A 128 2.42 43.23 1.83
C PRO A 128 2.70 44.00 0.54
N THR A 129 3.98 44.08 0.16
CA THR A 129 4.43 44.56 -1.16
C THR A 129 4.99 43.41 -1.98
N ALA A 130 4.96 43.51 -3.31
CA ALA A 130 5.55 42.50 -4.20
C ALA A 130 7.02 42.22 -3.85
N ASP A 131 7.80 43.27 -3.58
CA ASP A 131 9.21 43.16 -3.20
C ASP A 131 9.39 42.38 -1.88
N SER A 132 8.54 42.63 -0.88
CA SER A 132 8.61 41.93 0.42
C SER A 132 8.31 40.43 0.28
N LEU A 133 7.37 40.06 -0.60
CA LEU A 133 7.04 38.67 -0.88
C LEU A 133 8.09 37.98 -1.74
N GLN A 134 8.74 38.70 -2.65
CA GLN A 134 9.82 38.16 -3.47
C GLN A 134 11.08 37.87 -2.64
N VAL A 135 11.39 38.74 -1.68
CA VAL A 135 12.45 38.47 -0.68
C VAL A 135 12.10 37.23 0.15
N TYR A 136 10.87 37.10 0.64
CA TYR A 136 10.42 35.89 1.36
C TYR A 136 10.56 34.62 0.51
N LEU A 137 10.04 34.64 -0.72
CA LEU A 137 10.08 33.50 -1.63
C LEU A 137 11.52 33.06 -1.93
N SER A 138 12.43 34.01 -2.17
CA SER A 138 13.84 33.69 -2.43
C SER A 138 14.52 32.99 -1.24
N GLN A 139 14.24 33.43 -0.01
CA GLN A 139 14.82 32.83 1.20
C GLN A 139 14.25 31.43 1.48
N VAL A 140 12.93 31.26 1.36
CA VAL A 140 12.29 29.95 1.51
C VAL A 140 12.82 28.97 0.46
N THR A 141 12.86 29.40 -0.81
CA THR A 141 13.37 28.57 -1.91
C THR A 141 14.82 28.16 -1.67
N GLN A 142 15.67 29.08 -1.21
CA GLN A 142 17.07 28.78 -0.88
C GLN A 142 17.19 27.74 0.23
N SER A 143 16.49 27.91 1.35
CA SER A 143 16.54 26.97 2.47
C SER A 143 15.99 25.59 2.13
N VAL A 144 14.88 25.52 1.37
CA VAL A 144 14.31 24.25 0.92
C VAL A 144 15.26 23.52 -0.04
N THR A 145 15.83 24.23 -1.01
CA THR A 145 16.80 23.64 -1.96
C THR A 145 18.05 23.15 -1.23
N SER A 146 18.56 23.91 -0.27
CA SER A 146 19.71 23.49 0.53
C SER A 146 19.43 22.25 1.37
N LEU A 147 18.22 22.12 1.94
CA LEU A 147 17.81 20.90 2.67
C LEU A 147 17.71 19.67 1.76
N GLN A 148 17.16 19.83 0.56
CA GLN A 148 17.07 18.74 -0.42
C GLN A 148 18.46 18.24 -0.85
N ASN A 149 19.40 19.17 -1.05
CA ASN A 149 20.76 18.83 -1.47
C ASN A 149 21.59 18.10 -0.40
N LEU A 150 21.15 18.08 0.87
CA LEU A 150 21.82 17.31 1.92
C LEU A 150 21.58 15.79 1.79
N GLY A 151 20.57 15.38 1.02
CA GLY A 151 20.27 13.96 0.74
C GLY A 151 19.71 13.20 1.95
N ILE A 152 18.93 13.85 2.81
CA ILE A 152 18.31 13.23 3.99
C ILE A 152 17.24 12.23 3.53
N THR A 153 17.44 10.93 3.80
CA THR A 153 16.53 9.85 3.36
C THR A 153 15.11 9.98 3.89
N ASN A 154 14.95 10.41 5.16
CA ASN A 154 13.65 10.64 5.80
C ASN A 154 13.55 12.05 6.40
N LEU A 155 13.34 13.04 5.53
CA LEU A 155 13.22 14.44 5.92
C LEU A 155 12.09 14.68 6.94
N ALA A 156 10.99 13.92 6.87
CA ALA A 156 9.86 14.07 7.78
C ALA A 156 10.25 13.71 9.22
N GLU A 157 10.94 12.60 9.43
CA GLU A 157 11.43 12.21 10.76
C GLU A 157 12.50 13.15 11.30
N TYR A 158 13.42 13.60 10.46
CA TYR A 158 14.43 14.59 10.85
C TYR A 158 13.78 15.90 11.34
N LEU A 159 12.77 16.40 10.61
CA LEU A 159 12.04 17.61 11.00
C LEU A 159 11.30 17.44 12.33
N LEU A 160 10.64 16.29 12.53
CA LEU A 160 9.94 15.98 13.79
C LEU A 160 10.91 15.89 14.97
N CYS A 161 12.09 15.28 14.76
CA CYS A 161 13.16 15.22 15.75
C CYS A 161 13.61 16.64 16.13
N GLU A 162 14.02 17.49 15.18
CA GLU A 162 14.48 18.85 15.47
C GLU A 162 13.40 19.75 16.11
N LEU A 163 12.13 19.59 15.72
CA LEU A 163 11.01 20.30 16.36
C LEU A 163 10.82 19.86 17.81
N SER A 164 11.01 18.57 18.11
CA SER A 164 10.95 18.06 19.49
C SER A 164 12.12 18.57 20.35
N LEU A 165 13.33 18.62 19.78
CA LEU A 165 14.55 19.10 20.47
C LEU A 165 14.49 20.60 20.80
N ARG A 166 13.75 21.39 20.02
CA ARG A 166 13.52 22.82 20.33
C ARG A 166 12.77 23.07 21.63
N GLY A 167 12.02 22.08 22.13
CA GLY A 167 11.30 22.16 23.40
C GLY A 167 12.16 21.88 24.64
N LEU A 168 13.42 21.47 24.46
CA LEU A 168 14.33 21.08 25.53
C LEU A 168 15.21 22.26 25.98
N ASP A 169 15.67 22.21 27.23
CA ASP A 169 16.66 23.16 27.73
C ASP A 169 18.03 22.92 27.06
N PRO A 170 18.91 23.93 27.00
CA PRO A 170 20.20 23.83 26.32
C PRO A 170 21.10 22.70 26.83
N TYR A 171 21.04 22.37 28.12
CA TYR A 171 21.88 21.34 28.73
C TYR A 171 21.44 19.94 28.28
N THR A 172 20.13 19.68 28.27
CA THR A 172 19.56 18.41 27.76
C THR A 172 19.83 18.24 26.26
N ARG A 173 19.75 19.32 25.48
CA ARG A 173 20.05 19.28 24.03
C ARG A 173 21.52 19.01 23.75
N GLU A 174 22.43 19.60 24.53
CA GLU A 174 23.87 19.33 24.44
C GLU A 174 24.21 17.88 24.78
N ALA A 175 23.60 17.32 25.82
CA ALA A 175 23.75 15.90 26.19
C ALA A 175 23.27 14.95 25.07
N PHE A 176 22.14 15.29 24.45
CA PHE A 176 21.61 14.55 23.30
C PHE A 176 22.56 14.58 22.10
N GLU A 177 23.03 15.76 21.68
CA GLU A 177 23.96 15.88 20.54
C GLU A 177 25.30 15.16 20.83
N THR A 178 25.78 15.21 22.07
CA THR A 178 27.01 14.50 22.48
C THR A 178 26.85 12.98 22.42
N SER A 179 25.66 12.46 22.75
CA SER A 179 25.38 11.02 22.70
C SER A 179 25.35 10.45 21.29
N ILE A 180 24.98 11.27 20.30
CA ILE A 180 24.88 10.86 18.89
C ILE A 180 26.24 10.89 18.17
N ILE A 181 27.17 11.71 18.65
CA ILE A 181 28.54 11.82 18.08
C ILE A 181 29.39 10.56 18.41
N GLY A 182 28.97 9.73 19.37
CA GLY A 182 29.70 8.53 19.79
C GLY A 182 29.56 7.30 18.87
N ASP A 183 28.53 7.25 18.02
CA ASP A 183 28.25 6.13 17.12
C ASP A 183 28.27 6.61 15.65
N ASN A 184 29.38 6.33 14.95
CA ASN A 184 29.58 6.52 13.51
C ASN A 184 29.42 7.96 12.98
N GLU A 185 30.56 8.64 12.84
CA GLU A 185 30.71 9.77 11.93
C GLU A 185 30.22 9.41 10.52
N ALA A 186 29.38 10.29 9.96
CA ALA A 186 29.04 10.40 8.54
C ALA A 186 27.74 9.79 7.97
N GLN A 187 26.71 9.44 8.76
CA GLN A 187 25.36 9.21 8.20
C GLN A 187 24.27 10.05 8.89
N VAL A 188 23.67 10.97 8.13
CA VAL A 188 22.45 11.72 8.53
C VAL A 188 21.23 10.79 8.60
N ASP A 189 21.39 9.54 8.19
CA ASP A 189 20.30 8.65 7.84
C ASP A 189 19.74 7.80 8.99
N ASN A 190 20.38 7.75 10.17
CA ASN A 190 19.99 6.74 11.15
C ASN A 190 19.32 7.20 12.44
N THR A 191 19.27 8.48 12.79
CA THR A 191 18.52 8.85 14.01
C THR A 191 17.02 8.90 13.73
N SER A 192 16.39 7.72 13.77
CA SER A 192 14.94 7.61 13.79
C SER A 192 14.37 8.40 14.96
N LEU A 193 13.11 8.84 14.85
CA LEU A 193 12.42 9.47 15.97
C LEU A 193 12.40 8.54 17.20
N GLU A 194 12.41 7.22 17.00
CA GLU A 194 12.46 6.22 18.06
C GLU A 194 13.79 6.21 18.80
N GLU A 195 14.92 6.23 18.09
CA GLU A 195 16.25 6.36 18.69
C GLU A 195 16.38 7.66 19.48
N SER A 196 15.84 8.76 18.92
CA SER A 196 15.84 10.05 19.59
C SER A 196 15.02 10.02 20.89
N VAL A 197 13.86 9.36 20.89
CA VAL A 197 13.02 9.15 22.08
C VAL A 197 13.71 8.21 23.08
N ILE A 198 14.44 7.19 22.64
CA ILE A 198 15.20 6.28 23.51
C ILE A 198 16.34 7.03 24.21
N VAL A 199 17.09 7.86 23.49
CA VAL A 199 18.13 8.73 24.06
C VAL A 199 17.52 9.73 25.04
N LEU A 200 16.42 10.40 24.67
CA LEU A 200 15.74 11.34 25.57
C LEU A 200 15.18 10.66 26.83
N LYS A 201 14.60 9.45 26.70
CA LYS A 201 14.21 8.62 27.86
C LYS A 201 15.41 8.29 28.73
N SER A 202 16.54 7.94 28.12
CA SER A 202 17.78 7.63 28.84
C SER A 202 18.31 8.86 29.61
N ILE A 203 18.24 10.05 29.02
CA ILE A 203 18.58 11.32 29.69
C ILE A 203 17.62 11.60 30.86
N VAL A 204 16.31 11.36 30.70
CA VAL A 204 15.34 11.46 31.80
C VAL A 204 15.69 10.51 32.95
N TYR A 205 16.03 9.25 32.65
CA TYR A 205 16.43 8.26 33.67
C TYR A 205 17.73 8.65 34.42
N LEU A 206 18.66 9.32 33.73
CA LEU A 206 19.90 9.84 34.33
C LEU A 206 19.64 11.05 35.24
N VAL A 207 18.74 11.95 34.84
CA VAL A 207 18.37 13.15 35.62
C VAL A 207 17.51 12.81 36.84
N ASP A 208 16.68 11.78 36.78
CA ASP A 208 15.83 11.30 37.89
C ASP A 208 16.62 10.56 38.99
N GLY A 209 17.95 10.46 38.87
CA GLY A 209 18.83 9.92 39.92
C GLY A 209 18.66 8.43 40.21
N SER A 210 17.98 7.67 39.33
CA SER A 210 17.61 6.28 39.59
C SER A 210 18.70 5.23 39.35
N VAL A 211 19.94 5.61 39.04
CA VAL A 211 21.04 4.65 38.83
C VAL A 211 22.32 5.05 39.55
N ASN A 212 22.64 4.30 40.61
CA ASN A 212 23.98 4.21 41.17
C ASN A 212 24.93 3.58 40.13
N GLY A 213 25.98 4.32 39.79
CA GLY A 213 27.21 3.89 39.11
C GLY A 213 27.22 2.47 38.53
N SER A 214 26.71 2.32 37.30
CA SER A 214 27.03 1.22 36.40
C SER A 214 26.99 1.79 34.99
N LYS A 215 28.11 1.73 34.26
CA LYS A 215 28.18 2.14 32.85
C LYS A 215 27.02 1.49 32.09
N ILE A 216 26.12 2.30 31.53
CA ILE A 216 25.15 1.83 30.54
C ILE A 216 25.97 1.53 29.28
N VAL A 217 26.29 0.25 29.08
CA VAL A 217 26.87 -0.25 27.85
C VAL A 217 25.71 -0.41 26.88
N LEU A 218 25.72 0.33 25.77
CA LEU A 218 24.97 -0.02 24.57
C LEU A 218 25.51 -1.38 24.10
N SER A 219 24.87 -2.49 24.50
CA SER A 219 25.31 -3.82 24.09
C SER A 219 24.59 -4.23 22.82
N SER A 220 25.26 -4.05 21.68
CA SER A 220 24.98 -4.75 20.42
C SER A 220 25.40 -6.23 20.44
N ASP A 221 26.07 -6.70 21.51
CA ASP A 221 26.68 -8.03 21.53
C ASP A 221 25.98 -9.02 22.46
N ARG A 222 24.97 -9.71 21.94
CA ARG A 222 24.60 -11.07 22.36
C ARG A 222 24.21 -11.97 21.18
N ILE A 223 24.92 -11.89 20.05
CA ILE A 223 24.98 -13.00 19.09
C ILE A 223 26.37 -13.01 18.46
N CYS A 224 27.35 -13.67 19.10
CA CYS A 224 28.43 -14.40 18.43
C CYS A 224 29.44 -14.92 19.45
N SER A 225 29.41 -16.23 19.71
CA SER A 225 30.65 -16.99 19.83
C SER A 225 30.36 -18.47 19.52
N SER A 226 30.82 -18.91 18.36
CA SER A 226 31.21 -20.31 18.15
C SER A 226 32.72 -20.34 17.89
N PRO A 227 33.49 -21.23 18.55
CA PRO A 227 34.91 -21.36 18.26
C PRO A 227 35.13 -22.12 16.94
N SER A 228 36.13 -21.65 16.20
CA SER A 228 36.56 -22.14 14.89
C SER A 228 37.18 -23.54 14.92
N GLY A 229 36.80 -24.37 13.94
CA GLY A 229 37.53 -25.58 13.53
C GLY A 229 36.82 -26.33 12.38
N ARG A 230 37.30 -26.16 11.14
CA ARG A 230 36.96 -27.03 9.97
C ARG A 230 37.66 -28.40 10.13
N PRO A 231 37.23 -29.51 9.48
CA PRO A 231 36.55 -29.56 8.16
C PRO A 231 35.43 -30.61 7.97
N GLY A 232 34.50 -30.32 7.04
CA GLY A 232 33.72 -31.33 6.31
C GLY A 232 32.19 -31.25 6.43
N GLY A 233 31.52 -30.88 5.33
CA GLY A 233 30.17 -31.35 4.96
C GLY A 233 28.93 -30.68 5.58
N ILE A 234 28.05 -30.20 4.68
CA ILE A 234 26.57 -30.06 4.77
C ILE A 234 26.00 -28.77 5.46
N MET A 235 25.16 -28.08 4.65
CA MET A 235 24.28 -26.88 4.79
C MET A 235 24.18 -26.04 6.09
N PRO A 236 23.99 -24.71 5.99
CA PRO A 236 23.46 -23.89 7.08
C PRO A 236 21.94 -23.62 6.94
N PRO A 237 21.22 -23.37 8.06
CA PRO A 237 20.04 -22.50 8.01
C PRO A 237 20.12 -21.34 9.00
N ASN A 238 19.80 -20.15 8.50
CA ASN A 238 18.85 -19.14 9.03
C ASN A 238 19.32 -17.72 8.72
N ILE A 239 18.82 -17.23 7.58
CA ILE A 239 18.63 -15.81 7.28
C ILE A 239 17.13 -15.58 7.46
N GLU A 240 16.70 -14.83 8.48
CA GLU A 240 15.33 -14.33 8.53
C GLU A 240 15.20 -13.20 7.50
N GLU A 241 14.76 -13.56 6.29
CA GLU A 241 14.37 -12.60 5.25
C GLU A 241 13.12 -11.84 5.70
N ASP A 242 13.16 -10.51 5.62
CA ASP A 242 11.99 -9.65 5.74
C ASP A 242 11.06 -9.89 4.54
N ARG A 243 10.15 -10.86 4.68
CA ARG A 243 9.18 -11.17 3.65
C ARG A 243 8.10 -10.11 3.60
N SER A 244 8.31 -9.14 2.71
CA SER A 244 7.24 -8.27 2.29
C SER A 244 6.13 -9.06 1.55
N ASN A 245 6.43 -10.20 0.89
CA ASN A 245 5.48 -10.99 0.09
C ASN A 245 5.33 -12.43 0.61
N SER A 246 4.09 -12.94 0.64
CA SER A 246 3.82 -14.37 0.91
C SER A 246 4.24 -15.27 -0.24
N PHE A 247 4.06 -14.81 -1.48
CA PHE A 247 4.33 -15.58 -2.70
C PHE A 247 5.48 -14.94 -3.49
N VAL A 248 6.49 -15.75 -3.83
CA VAL A 248 7.79 -15.26 -4.33
C VAL A 248 7.68 -14.55 -5.68
N ASN A 249 6.84 -15.07 -6.59
CA ASN A 249 6.74 -14.60 -7.97
C ASN A 249 5.40 -13.91 -8.29
N TRP A 250 4.59 -13.61 -7.28
CA TRP A 250 3.30 -12.96 -7.50
C TRP A 250 3.43 -11.44 -7.46
N VAL A 251 3.25 -10.81 -8.61
CA VAL A 251 3.29 -9.35 -8.72
C VAL A 251 1.94 -8.78 -8.33
N GLY A 252 1.94 -7.86 -7.35
CA GLY A 252 0.75 -7.12 -6.93
C GLY A 252 0.30 -6.06 -7.96
N PRO A 253 -0.83 -5.38 -7.71
CA PRO A 253 -1.31 -4.33 -8.59
C PRO A 253 -0.29 -3.18 -8.75
N ILE A 254 -0.13 -2.71 -9.99
CA ILE A 254 0.71 -1.56 -10.33
C ILE A 254 -0.13 -0.29 -10.21
N TRP A 255 0.18 0.51 -9.20
CA TRP A 255 -0.42 1.83 -8.97
C TRP A 255 0.43 2.93 -9.63
N GLU A 256 -0.21 3.94 -10.22
CA GLU A 256 0.52 5.11 -10.71
C GLU A 256 1.03 5.93 -9.51
N SER A 257 2.33 6.26 -9.51
CA SER A 257 3.03 6.88 -8.37
C SER A 257 2.46 8.23 -7.89
N SER A 258 1.59 8.85 -8.68
CA SER A 258 0.93 10.12 -8.36
C SER A 258 -0.48 9.98 -7.77
N SER A 259 -1.10 8.79 -7.82
CA SER A 259 -2.46 8.59 -7.30
C SER A 259 -2.43 8.17 -5.84
N LEU A 260 -2.99 9.02 -4.97
CA LEU A 260 -3.20 8.71 -3.56
C LEU A 260 -4.35 7.69 -3.34
N LEU A 261 -5.20 7.46 -4.35
CA LEU A 261 -6.37 6.60 -4.24
C LEU A 261 -6.19 5.33 -5.07
N LYS A 262 -6.37 4.17 -4.43
CA LYS A 262 -6.41 2.85 -5.07
C LYS A 262 -7.85 2.57 -5.52
N THR A 263 -8.15 2.80 -6.79
CA THR A 263 -9.50 2.66 -7.34
C THR A 263 -9.70 1.32 -8.05
N SER A 264 -10.97 0.90 -8.16
CA SER A 264 -11.35 -0.29 -8.93
C SER A 264 -10.92 -0.23 -10.40
N ASP A 265 -11.03 0.95 -11.03
CA ASP A 265 -10.62 1.14 -12.42
C ASP A 265 -9.09 1.00 -12.58
N ALA A 266 -8.30 1.59 -11.68
CA ALA A 266 -6.84 1.46 -11.68
C ALA A 266 -6.39 0.00 -11.46
N TRP A 267 -7.08 -0.73 -10.59
CA TRP A 267 -6.82 -2.15 -10.37
C TRP A 267 -7.08 -2.97 -11.65
N MET A 268 -8.21 -2.73 -12.32
CA MET A 268 -8.53 -3.39 -13.60
C MET A 268 -7.49 -3.07 -14.68
N ASP A 269 -7.00 -1.83 -14.74
CA ASP A 269 -5.94 -1.45 -15.68
C ASP A 269 -4.61 -2.16 -15.38
N SER A 270 -4.26 -2.33 -14.10
CA SER A 270 -3.11 -3.19 -13.72
C SER A 270 -3.29 -4.61 -14.25
N ARG A 271 -4.45 -5.23 -13.99
CA ARG A 271 -4.76 -6.61 -14.42
C ARG A 271 -4.70 -6.79 -15.94
N ARG A 272 -5.05 -5.75 -16.72
CA ARG A 272 -4.90 -5.75 -18.18
C ARG A 272 -3.44 -5.68 -18.61
N ARG A 273 -2.62 -4.87 -17.94
CA ARG A 273 -1.18 -4.76 -18.23
C ARG A 273 -0.43 -6.06 -17.95
N GLU A 274 -0.84 -6.82 -16.94
CA GLU A 274 -0.26 -8.13 -16.61
C GLU A 274 -0.46 -9.18 -17.71
N ASN A 275 -1.53 -9.07 -18.51
CA ASN A 275 -1.86 -10.03 -19.57
C ASN A 275 -1.14 -9.68 -20.89
N ALA A 276 0.19 -9.72 -20.87
CA ALA A 276 1.04 -9.43 -22.03
C ALA A 276 0.76 -10.43 -23.18
N GLY A 277 0.07 -9.95 -24.23
CA GLY A 277 -0.22 -10.70 -25.46
C GLY A 277 -1.67 -10.59 -25.98
N GLY A 278 -2.59 -9.99 -25.22
CA GLY A 278 -4.02 -10.04 -25.55
C GLY A 278 -4.77 -8.75 -25.28
N ASN A 279 -4.37 -7.61 -25.86
CA ASN A 279 -5.23 -6.43 -25.88
C ASN A 279 -6.60 -6.86 -26.42
N GLN A 280 -7.60 -6.96 -25.53
CA GLN A 280 -8.98 -7.42 -25.75
C GLN A 280 -9.31 -8.94 -25.63
N LEU A 281 -8.35 -9.84 -25.38
CA LEU A 281 -8.62 -11.28 -25.17
C LEU A 281 -8.68 -11.65 -23.68
N TRP A 282 -9.48 -12.67 -23.34
CA TRP A 282 -9.59 -13.19 -21.97
C TRP A 282 -8.63 -14.37 -21.82
N ARG A 283 -7.85 -14.39 -20.74
CA ARG A 283 -7.00 -15.54 -20.40
C ARG A 283 -7.71 -16.45 -19.41
N VAL A 284 -7.76 -17.74 -19.73
CA VAL A 284 -8.19 -18.82 -18.82
C VAL A 284 -7.12 -19.90 -18.87
N HIS A 285 -6.46 -20.15 -17.75
CA HIS A 285 -5.22 -20.92 -17.65
C HIS A 285 -4.17 -20.37 -18.61
N ASP A 286 -3.54 -21.22 -19.42
CA ASP A 286 -2.52 -20.82 -20.40
C ASP A 286 -3.07 -20.60 -21.80
N LYS A 287 -4.36 -20.28 -21.92
CA LYS A 287 -5.07 -20.12 -23.19
C LYS A 287 -5.79 -18.78 -23.28
N LEU A 288 -5.82 -18.21 -24.49
CA LEU A 288 -6.47 -16.95 -24.80
C LEU A 288 -7.74 -17.19 -25.64
N TYR A 289 -8.82 -16.49 -25.27
CA TYR A 289 -10.16 -16.65 -25.83
C TYR A 289 -10.75 -15.30 -26.26
N ASP A 290 -11.53 -15.32 -27.34
CA ASP A 290 -12.35 -14.19 -27.78
C ASP A 290 -13.81 -14.39 -27.37
N LEU A 291 -14.20 -13.72 -26.28
CA LEU A 291 -15.55 -13.78 -25.72
C LEU A 291 -16.45 -12.62 -26.18
N ASN A 292 -16.01 -11.77 -27.11
CA ASN A 292 -16.75 -10.56 -27.50
C ASN A 292 -18.16 -10.89 -28.01
N LYS A 293 -18.28 -11.88 -28.90
CA LYS A 293 -19.58 -12.32 -29.44
C LYS A 293 -20.43 -13.08 -28.42
N PHE A 294 -19.81 -13.57 -27.35
CA PHE A 294 -20.50 -14.31 -26.30
C PHE A 294 -21.10 -13.39 -25.21
N ALA A 295 -20.59 -12.15 -25.09
CA ALA A 295 -20.99 -11.21 -24.04
C ALA A 295 -22.51 -11.02 -23.94
N ASP A 296 -23.20 -10.83 -25.06
CA ASP A 296 -24.65 -10.56 -25.09
C ASP A 296 -25.51 -11.79 -24.74
N VAL A 297 -24.98 -13.00 -24.92
CA VAL A 297 -25.68 -14.26 -24.64
C VAL A 297 -25.16 -14.94 -23.36
N HIS A 298 -24.21 -14.33 -22.67
CA HIS A 298 -23.64 -14.88 -21.45
C HIS A 298 -24.73 -15.04 -20.37
N PRO A 299 -24.91 -16.25 -19.79
CA PRO A 299 -25.94 -16.49 -18.79
C PRO A 299 -25.82 -15.60 -17.55
N GLY A 300 -24.60 -15.27 -17.13
CA GLY A 300 -24.33 -14.38 -15.99
C GLY A 300 -24.49 -12.88 -16.29
N GLY A 301 -24.75 -12.49 -17.54
CA GLY A 301 -24.85 -11.09 -17.96
C GLY A 301 -23.58 -10.57 -18.63
N LYS A 302 -23.75 -9.51 -19.43
CA LYS A 302 -22.69 -8.94 -20.27
C LYS A 302 -21.65 -8.14 -19.50
N GLN A 303 -22.02 -7.60 -18.34
CA GLN A 303 -21.14 -6.70 -17.58
C GLN A 303 -19.86 -7.42 -17.16
N TRP A 304 -19.94 -8.67 -16.71
CA TRP A 304 -18.77 -9.47 -16.32
C TRP A 304 -17.75 -9.63 -17.44
N ILE A 305 -18.22 -10.00 -18.64
CA ILE A 305 -17.37 -10.16 -19.81
C ILE A 305 -16.74 -8.82 -20.19
N ASN A 306 -17.53 -7.74 -20.22
CA ASN A 306 -17.03 -6.42 -20.58
C ASN A 306 -16.00 -5.86 -19.59
N LEU A 307 -16.24 -6.00 -18.28
CA LEU A 307 -15.31 -5.51 -17.24
C LEU A 307 -13.96 -6.22 -17.34
N THR A 308 -13.99 -7.55 -17.43
CA THR A 308 -12.80 -8.41 -17.41
C THR A 308 -12.09 -8.53 -18.77
N ARG A 309 -12.51 -7.75 -19.76
CA ARG A 309 -11.88 -7.77 -21.08
C ARG A 309 -10.39 -7.44 -20.95
N GLY A 310 -9.56 -8.30 -21.53
CA GLY A 310 -8.11 -8.14 -21.53
C GLY A 310 -7.41 -8.67 -20.27
N THR A 311 -8.11 -9.28 -19.31
CA THR A 311 -7.48 -9.77 -18.06
C THR A 311 -7.33 -11.29 -18.03
N ASP A 312 -6.49 -11.78 -17.11
CA ASP A 312 -6.56 -13.17 -16.64
C ASP A 312 -7.77 -13.34 -15.72
N ILE A 313 -8.69 -14.22 -16.13
CA ILE A 313 -9.93 -14.53 -15.45
C ILE A 313 -9.98 -15.98 -14.96
N THR A 314 -8.83 -16.65 -14.82
CA THR A 314 -8.80 -18.08 -14.48
C THR A 314 -9.51 -18.39 -13.16
N GLU A 315 -9.16 -17.70 -12.07
CA GLU A 315 -9.79 -17.92 -10.76
C GLU A 315 -11.29 -17.59 -10.81
N ALA A 316 -11.66 -16.49 -11.46
CA ALA A 316 -13.06 -16.10 -11.67
C ALA A 316 -13.84 -17.15 -12.48
N PHE A 317 -13.22 -17.69 -13.54
CA PHE A 317 -13.80 -18.74 -14.37
C PHE A 317 -14.04 -20.01 -13.56
N GLU A 318 -13.04 -20.45 -12.81
CA GLU A 318 -13.07 -21.67 -12.00
C GLU A 318 -14.15 -21.60 -10.91
N CYS A 319 -14.20 -20.52 -10.12
CA CYS A 319 -15.13 -20.41 -8.99
C CYS A 319 -16.56 -20.05 -9.38
N HIS A 320 -16.77 -19.24 -10.42
CA HIS A 320 -18.12 -18.89 -10.86
C HIS A 320 -18.76 -19.97 -11.75
N HIS A 321 -17.95 -20.84 -12.38
CA HIS A 321 -18.42 -21.91 -13.26
C HIS A 321 -18.06 -23.30 -12.73
N PHE A 322 -18.60 -23.65 -11.57
CA PHE A 322 -18.33 -24.94 -10.93
C PHE A 322 -18.85 -26.17 -11.72
N THR A 323 -19.70 -25.99 -12.74
CA THR A 323 -20.22 -27.07 -13.59
C THR A 323 -19.52 -27.16 -14.95
N GLU A 324 -19.54 -28.35 -15.56
CA GLU A 324 -18.87 -28.62 -16.85
C GLU A 324 -19.41 -27.85 -18.06
N SER A 325 -20.60 -27.22 -17.96
CA SER A 325 -21.22 -26.51 -19.08
C SER A 325 -20.33 -25.41 -19.68
N ALA A 326 -19.64 -24.63 -18.84
CA ALA A 326 -18.77 -23.55 -19.31
C ALA A 326 -17.47 -24.12 -19.92
N ARG A 327 -16.89 -25.15 -19.31
CA ARG A 327 -15.69 -25.84 -19.80
C ARG A 327 -15.90 -26.48 -21.17
N ASN A 328 -17.06 -27.08 -21.38
CA ASN A 328 -17.43 -27.67 -22.67
C ASN A 328 -17.69 -26.62 -23.76
N LEU A 329 -18.07 -25.40 -23.38
CA LEU A 329 -18.37 -24.32 -24.31
C LEU A 329 -17.12 -23.51 -24.68
N LEU A 330 -16.22 -23.30 -23.71
CA LEU A 330 -15.05 -22.42 -23.82
C LEU A 330 -14.14 -22.71 -25.05
N PRO A 331 -13.87 -23.98 -25.46
CA PRO A 331 -13.04 -24.26 -26.63
C PRO A 331 -13.51 -23.64 -27.94
N LYS A 332 -14.81 -23.32 -28.07
CA LYS A 332 -15.36 -22.66 -29.26
C LYS A 332 -14.84 -21.23 -29.47
N PHE A 333 -14.32 -20.62 -28.41
CA PHE A 333 -13.81 -19.25 -28.41
C PHE A 333 -12.28 -19.20 -28.37
N PHE A 334 -11.62 -20.35 -28.44
CA PHE A 334 -10.17 -20.44 -28.38
C PHE A 334 -9.52 -19.73 -29.56
N VAL A 335 -8.50 -18.92 -29.28
CA VAL A 335 -7.73 -18.20 -30.29
C VAL A 335 -6.33 -18.80 -30.41
N ARG A 336 -5.61 -18.89 -29.28
CA ARG A 336 -4.22 -19.34 -29.21
C ARG A 336 -3.79 -19.59 -27.76
N ASP A 337 -2.65 -20.25 -27.59
CA ASP A 337 -1.99 -20.36 -26.28
C ASP A 337 -1.34 -19.03 -25.88
N ALA A 338 -1.19 -18.82 -24.57
CA ALA A 338 -0.51 -17.66 -24.00
C ALA A 338 1.02 -17.81 -24.14
N GLU A 339 1.71 -16.70 -24.43
CA GLU A 339 3.18 -16.68 -24.60
C GLU A 339 3.93 -16.54 -23.28
N THR A 340 3.26 -16.01 -22.26
CA THR A 340 3.84 -15.68 -20.96
C THR A 340 3.22 -16.54 -19.87
N ALA A 341 3.96 -16.80 -18.78
CA ALA A 341 3.42 -17.44 -17.59
C ALA A 341 2.32 -16.59 -16.93
N ARG A 342 1.45 -17.22 -16.14
CA ARG A 342 0.41 -16.51 -15.38
C ARG A 342 1.03 -15.72 -14.23
N ASN A 343 0.50 -14.52 -13.96
CA ASN A 343 0.77 -13.78 -12.72
C ASN A 343 -0.23 -14.20 -11.62
N SER A 344 -0.13 -15.45 -11.18
CA SER A 344 -0.94 -16.01 -10.10
C SER A 344 -0.22 -17.24 -9.50
N PRO A 345 -0.16 -17.37 -8.16
CA PRO A 345 0.41 -18.55 -7.50
C PRO A 345 -0.58 -19.73 -7.49
N PHE A 346 -1.82 -19.54 -7.93
CA PHE A 346 -2.88 -20.50 -7.70
C PHE A 346 -2.98 -21.58 -8.77
N THR A 347 -3.12 -22.82 -8.29
CA THR A 347 -3.32 -24.01 -9.12
C THR A 347 -4.75 -24.54 -9.02
N PHE A 348 -5.17 -25.23 -10.08
CA PHE A 348 -6.47 -25.91 -10.20
C PHE A 348 -6.26 -27.33 -10.72
N GLU A 349 -5.36 -28.07 -10.06
CA GLU A 349 -5.02 -29.43 -10.47
C GLU A 349 -6.22 -30.36 -10.36
N GLU A 350 -6.36 -31.31 -11.29
CA GLU A 350 -7.55 -32.17 -11.39
C GLU A 350 -7.78 -33.06 -10.16
N ASN A 351 -6.68 -33.41 -9.48
CA ASN A 351 -6.64 -34.15 -8.21
C ASN A 351 -6.35 -33.24 -7.00
N GLY A 352 -6.30 -31.92 -7.22
CA GLY A 352 -6.15 -30.91 -6.16
C GLY A 352 -7.40 -30.79 -5.30
N PHE A 353 -7.28 -30.05 -4.21
CA PHE A 353 -8.35 -29.87 -3.22
C PHE A 353 -9.57 -29.19 -3.86
N TYR A 354 -9.38 -28.06 -4.55
CA TYR A 354 -10.50 -27.32 -5.12
C TYR A 354 -11.27 -28.13 -6.16
N CYS A 355 -10.58 -28.76 -7.11
CA CYS A 355 -11.24 -29.54 -8.16
C CYS A 355 -11.95 -30.79 -7.59
N THR A 356 -11.40 -31.42 -6.55
CA THR A 356 -12.07 -32.52 -5.83
C THR A 356 -13.35 -32.03 -5.16
N LEU A 357 -13.28 -30.90 -4.44
CA LEU A 357 -14.44 -30.28 -3.81
C LEU A 357 -15.51 -29.90 -4.85
N ARG A 358 -15.10 -29.26 -5.96
CA ARG A 358 -15.97 -28.86 -7.06
C ARG A 358 -16.79 -30.03 -7.60
N LYS A 359 -16.15 -31.16 -7.90
CA LYS A 359 -16.83 -32.37 -8.41
C LYS A 359 -17.91 -32.86 -7.45
N ARG A 360 -17.62 -32.86 -6.15
CA ARG A 360 -18.59 -33.28 -5.12
C ARG A 360 -19.73 -32.27 -4.95
N VAL A 361 -19.44 -30.97 -5.05
CA VAL A 361 -20.48 -29.92 -5.04
C VAL A 361 -21.39 -30.05 -6.25
N VAL A 362 -20.87 -30.36 -7.44
CA VAL A 362 -21.69 -30.66 -8.63
C VAL A 362 -22.66 -31.82 -8.36
N GLU A 363 -22.20 -32.88 -7.70
CA GLU A 363 -23.04 -34.02 -7.32
C GLU A 363 -24.11 -33.61 -6.29
N ALA A 364 -23.71 -32.92 -5.22
CA ALA A 364 -24.61 -32.47 -4.15
C ALA A 364 -25.68 -31.47 -4.63
N MET A 365 -25.39 -30.72 -5.71
CA MET A 365 -26.30 -29.74 -6.29
C MET A 365 -27.18 -30.30 -7.42
N LYS A 366 -27.15 -31.62 -7.69
CA LYS A 366 -28.05 -32.24 -8.67
C LYS A 366 -29.50 -32.01 -8.28
N GLY A 367 -30.30 -31.54 -9.23
CA GLY A 367 -31.72 -31.24 -9.02
C GLY A 367 -32.00 -29.89 -8.34
N VAL A 368 -30.99 -29.19 -7.83
CA VAL A 368 -31.15 -27.84 -7.27
C VAL A 368 -31.28 -26.83 -8.40
N LYS A 369 -32.32 -25.98 -8.34
CA LYS A 369 -32.55 -24.94 -9.33
C LYS A 369 -31.48 -23.85 -9.22
N ARG A 370 -30.87 -23.48 -10.34
CA ARG A 370 -29.89 -22.37 -10.40
C ARG A 370 -30.57 -21.01 -10.26
N GLY A 371 -29.82 -20.05 -9.73
CA GLY A 371 -30.25 -18.67 -9.56
C GLY A 371 -30.82 -18.38 -8.18
N PRO A 372 -31.22 -17.12 -7.93
CA PRO A 372 -31.68 -16.70 -6.62
C PRO A 372 -33.01 -17.35 -6.23
N THR A 373 -33.08 -17.85 -5.01
CA THR A 373 -34.26 -18.52 -4.44
C THR A 373 -35.39 -17.52 -4.18
N ALA A 374 -36.61 -18.02 -3.97
CA ALA A 374 -37.74 -17.15 -3.61
C ALA A 374 -37.51 -16.47 -2.25
N GLN A 375 -36.89 -17.20 -1.32
CA GLN A 375 -36.52 -16.76 0.01
C GLN A 375 -35.55 -15.58 -0.05
N SER A 376 -34.45 -15.70 -0.80
CA SER A 376 -33.47 -14.62 -0.97
C SER A 376 -34.09 -13.36 -1.59
N LYS A 377 -35.00 -13.52 -2.55
CA LYS A 377 -35.75 -12.39 -3.15
C LYS A 377 -36.68 -11.72 -2.14
N MET A 378 -37.42 -12.51 -1.35
CA MET A 378 -38.32 -11.98 -0.33
C MET A 378 -37.57 -11.17 0.73
N PHE A 379 -36.42 -11.66 1.19
CA PHE A 379 -35.57 -10.93 2.15
C PHE A 379 -35.08 -9.61 1.55
N ALA A 380 -34.60 -9.63 0.30
CA ALA A 380 -34.14 -8.41 -0.40
C ALA A 380 -35.26 -7.36 -0.49
N ASP A 381 -36.43 -7.77 -0.98
CA ASP A 381 -37.58 -6.87 -1.18
C ASP A 381 -38.13 -6.35 0.15
N PHE A 382 -38.15 -7.21 1.19
CA PHE A 382 -38.58 -6.85 2.54
C PHE A 382 -37.69 -5.77 3.12
N PHE A 383 -36.37 -5.96 3.16
CA PHE A 383 -35.47 -4.97 3.75
C PHE A 383 -35.39 -3.69 2.92
N ALA A 384 -35.45 -3.77 1.58
CA ALA A 384 -35.53 -2.58 0.72
C ALA A 384 -36.78 -1.75 1.04
N THR A 385 -37.95 -2.39 1.11
CA THR A 385 -39.22 -1.73 1.43
C THR A 385 -39.24 -1.19 2.85
N ALA A 386 -38.80 -1.99 3.82
CA ALA A 386 -38.71 -1.59 5.22
C ALA A 386 -37.80 -0.37 5.42
N THR A 387 -36.67 -0.32 4.69
CA THR A 387 -35.75 0.83 4.75
C THR A 387 -36.46 2.10 4.29
N VAL A 388 -37.16 2.08 3.15
CA VAL A 388 -37.86 3.26 2.62
C VAL A 388 -38.99 3.71 3.55
N LEU A 389 -39.80 2.77 4.07
CA LEU A 389 -40.92 3.07 4.95
C LEU A 389 -40.46 3.59 6.31
N LEU A 390 -39.47 2.95 6.94
CA LEU A 390 -38.93 3.37 8.23
C LEU A 390 -38.17 4.69 8.11
N ALA A 391 -37.43 4.92 7.02
CA ALA A 391 -36.76 6.19 6.77
C ALA A 391 -37.77 7.34 6.68
N THR A 392 -38.86 7.13 5.92
CA THR A 392 -39.97 8.09 5.82
C THR A 392 -40.61 8.33 7.18
N LEU A 393 -40.92 7.27 7.93
CA LEU A 393 -41.53 7.37 9.25
C LEU A 393 -40.61 8.07 10.26
N ALA A 394 -39.30 7.79 10.22
CA ALA A 394 -38.31 8.44 11.08
C ALA A 394 -38.29 9.95 10.85
N ALA A 395 -38.35 10.37 9.59
CA ALA A 395 -38.38 11.79 9.23
C ALA A 395 -39.70 12.47 9.62
N VAL A 396 -40.85 11.81 9.45
CA VAL A 396 -42.17 12.34 9.85
C VAL A 396 -42.31 12.46 11.37
N ARG A 397 -41.76 11.49 12.12
CA ARG A 397 -41.87 11.41 13.58
C ARG A 397 -40.69 12.04 14.31
N GLU A 398 -39.70 12.52 13.56
CA GLU A 398 -38.43 13.04 14.05
C GLU A 398 -37.77 12.12 15.10
N SER A 399 -37.76 10.81 14.82
CA SER A 399 -37.38 9.79 15.81
C SER A 399 -36.08 9.09 15.45
N TYR A 400 -35.06 9.30 16.29
CA TYR A 400 -33.76 8.61 16.17
C TYR A 400 -33.87 7.09 16.37
N VAL A 401 -34.83 6.60 17.15
CA VAL A 401 -35.05 5.15 17.33
C VAL A 401 -35.55 4.52 16.03
N ILE A 402 -36.48 5.19 15.33
CA ILE A 402 -36.97 4.70 14.03
C ILE A 402 -35.89 4.86 12.97
N ALA A 403 -35.09 5.94 13.01
CA ALA A 403 -33.93 6.11 12.14
C ALA A 403 -32.91 4.98 12.34
N ALA A 404 -32.65 4.57 13.58
CA ALA A 404 -31.79 3.42 13.89
C ALA A 404 -32.35 2.12 13.30
N ALA A 405 -33.65 1.87 13.42
CA ALA A 405 -34.30 0.71 12.81
C ALA A 405 -34.19 0.74 11.28
N SER A 406 -34.36 1.91 10.66
CA SER A 406 -34.14 2.11 9.22
C SER A 406 -32.69 1.87 8.83
N ALA A 407 -31.72 2.30 9.64
CA ALA A 407 -30.30 2.10 9.40
C ALA A 407 -29.88 0.63 9.48
N VAL A 408 -30.45 -0.13 10.42
CA VAL A 408 -30.28 -1.59 10.48
C VAL A 408 -30.88 -2.25 9.23
N CYS A 409 -32.09 -1.84 8.80
CA CYS A 409 -32.67 -2.34 7.55
C CYS A 409 -31.83 -1.98 6.32
N LEU A 410 -31.24 -0.77 6.29
CA LEU A 410 -30.32 -0.34 5.23
C LEU A 410 -29.06 -1.22 5.21
N CYS A 411 -28.48 -1.52 6.38
CA CYS A 411 -27.37 -2.47 6.49
C CYS A 411 -27.80 -3.85 5.95
N CYS A 412 -28.92 -4.40 6.42
CA CYS A 412 -29.40 -5.71 5.97
C CYS A 412 -29.68 -5.76 4.47
N VAL A 413 -30.32 -4.75 3.86
CA VAL A 413 -30.57 -4.75 2.41
C VAL A 413 -29.27 -4.61 1.62
N THR A 414 -28.31 -3.83 2.14
CA THR A 414 -26.98 -3.71 1.54
C THR A 414 -26.32 -5.08 1.53
N VAL A 415 -26.24 -5.77 2.68
CA VAL A 415 -25.71 -7.13 2.74
C VAL A 415 -26.51 -8.06 1.81
N VAL A 416 -27.83 -8.17 1.90
CA VAL A 416 -28.61 -9.09 1.06
C VAL A 416 -28.41 -8.86 -0.44
N ALA A 417 -28.27 -7.60 -0.88
CA ALA A 417 -28.01 -7.27 -2.28
C ALA A 417 -26.72 -7.92 -2.82
N HIS A 418 -25.75 -8.23 -1.95
CA HIS A 418 -24.49 -8.86 -2.35
C HIS A 418 -24.69 -10.21 -3.05
N ASN A 419 -25.65 -11.01 -2.56
CA ASN A 419 -26.01 -12.30 -3.13
C ASN A 419 -26.43 -12.21 -4.61
N PHE A 420 -26.93 -11.05 -5.04
CA PHE A 420 -27.39 -10.82 -6.41
C PHE A 420 -26.28 -10.37 -7.37
N PHE A 421 -25.10 -9.98 -6.87
CA PHE A 421 -23.98 -9.59 -7.75
C PHE A 421 -23.44 -10.76 -8.54
N HIS A 422 -23.26 -11.90 -7.87
CA HIS A 422 -22.72 -13.13 -8.46
C HIS A 422 -23.75 -13.86 -9.34
N GLN A 423 -24.99 -13.36 -9.40
CA GLN A 423 -26.06 -13.89 -10.25
C GLN A 423 -26.15 -13.13 -11.57
N ARG A 424 -27.02 -13.61 -12.48
CA ARG A 424 -27.39 -12.86 -13.68
C ARG A 424 -27.89 -11.47 -13.32
N ASP A 425 -27.53 -10.48 -14.14
CA ASP A 425 -27.98 -9.10 -13.99
C ASP A 425 -29.49 -9.01 -13.74
N ASN A 426 -29.85 -8.35 -12.64
CA ASN A 426 -31.20 -8.24 -12.13
C ASN A 426 -31.33 -6.96 -11.30
N PHE A 427 -32.53 -6.40 -11.20
CA PHE A 427 -32.69 -5.09 -10.57
C PHE A 427 -32.37 -5.07 -9.05
N ARG A 428 -32.42 -6.22 -8.35
CA ARG A 428 -32.18 -6.28 -6.89
C ARG A 428 -30.73 -6.03 -6.51
N MET A 429 -29.79 -6.19 -7.45
CA MET A 429 -28.40 -5.78 -7.23
C MET A 429 -28.30 -4.27 -6.93
N TYR A 430 -29.23 -3.46 -7.46
CA TYR A 430 -29.23 -2.02 -7.26
C TYR A 430 -29.81 -1.59 -5.91
N TYR A 431 -30.35 -2.51 -5.10
CA TYR A 431 -30.63 -2.20 -3.69
C TYR A 431 -29.35 -1.83 -2.93
N TRP A 432 -28.20 -2.33 -3.36
CA TRP A 432 -26.88 -1.90 -2.90
C TRP A 432 -26.68 -0.39 -2.99
N ALA A 433 -27.20 0.25 -4.04
CA ALA A 433 -27.01 1.68 -4.24
C ALA A 433 -27.85 2.54 -3.28
N PHE A 434 -28.72 1.96 -2.44
CA PHE A 434 -29.41 2.73 -1.39
C PHE A 434 -28.43 3.34 -0.38
N CYS A 435 -27.28 2.69 -0.14
CA CYS A 435 -26.25 3.20 0.76
C CYS A 435 -25.26 4.16 0.09
N GLY A 436 -25.42 4.45 -1.20
CA GLY A 436 -24.48 5.29 -1.95
C GLY A 436 -23.35 4.53 -2.64
N PHE A 437 -23.31 3.20 -2.60
CA PHE A 437 -22.27 2.40 -3.25
C PHE A 437 -22.59 2.02 -4.71
N SER A 438 -21.56 1.70 -5.47
CA SER A 438 -21.67 1.27 -6.87
C SER A 438 -21.70 -0.25 -6.99
N VAL A 439 -22.59 -0.73 -7.84
CA VAL A 439 -22.64 -2.13 -8.28
C VAL A 439 -21.39 -2.50 -9.08
N LYS A 440 -20.91 -1.61 -9.97
CA LYS A 440 -19.71 -1.83 -10.78
C LYS A 440 -18.48 -1.94 -9.88
N GLU A 441 -18.29 -0.99 -8.98
CA GLU A 441 -17.14 -0.97 -8.07
C GLU A 441 -17.14 -2.19 -7.17
N TRP A 442 -18.29 -2.53 -6.57
CA TRP A 442 -18.37 -3.71 -5.71
C TRP A 442 -18.10 -5.02 -6.45
N ARG A 443 -18.56 -5.16 -7.71
CA ARG A 443 -18.22 -6.32 -8.54
C ARG A 443 -16.71 -6.44 -8.79
N ILE A 444 -15.99 -5.32 -8.83
CA ILE A 444 -14.52 -5.32 -9.00
C ILE A 444 -13.84 -5.57 -7.65
N SER A 445 -14.07 -4.71 -6.66
CA SER A 445 -13.41 -4.78 -5.36
C SER A 445 -13.74 -6.08 -4.63
N HIS A 446 -15.01 -6.45 -4.54
CA HIS A 446 -15.43 -7.61 -3.79
C HIS A 446 -15.28 -8.88 -4.63
N SER A 447 -15.95 -8.97 -5.78
CA SER A 447 -16.04 -10.25 -6.50
C SER A 447 -14.78 -10.64 -7.30
N LEU A 448 -14.05 -9.67 -7.86
CA LEU A 448 -12.85 -9.95 -8.68
C LEU A 448 -11.55 -9.81 -7.90
N SER A 449 -11.49 -8.95 -6.88
CA SER A 449 -10.28 -8.72 -6.09
C SER A 449 -10.31 -9.51 -4.78
N HIS A 450 -11.31 -9.26 -3.91
CA HIS A 450 -11.37 -9.83 -2.58
C HIS A 450 -11.72 -11.32 -2.57
N HIS A 451 -12.76 -11.75 -3.28
CA HIS A 451 -13.17 -13.16 -3.34
C HIS A 451 -12.10 -14.07 -3.92
N LEU A 452 -11.43 -13.61 -4.98
CA LEU A 452 -10.42 -14.42 -5.66
C LEU A 452 -9.12 -14.46 -4.87
N PHE A 453 -8.80 -13.38 -4.15
CA PHE A 453 -7.49 -13.14 -3.57
C PHE A 453 -7.56 -12.54 -2.14
N PRO A 454 -8.38 -13.06 -1.20
CA PRO A 454 -8.63 -12.40 0.08
C PRO A 454 -7.36 -12.27 0.91
N ASN A 455 -7.22 -11.14 1.61
CA ASN A 455 -6.05 -10.80 2.43
C ASN A 455 -4.71 -10.76 1.67
N SER A 456 -4.72 -10.77 0.35
CA SER A 456 -3.51 -10.58 -0.47
C SER A 456 -3.30 -9.11 -0.85
N ARG A 457 -2.17 -8.79 -1.49
CA ARG A 457 -1.99 -7.48 -2.16
C ARG A 457 -2.93 -7.23 -3.33
N GLN A 458 -3.53 -8.26 -3.91
CA GLN A 458 -4.54 -8.09 -4.95
C GLN A 458 -5.91 -7.73 -4.36
N ASP A 459 -6.10 -7.83 -3.03
CA ASP A 459 -7.34 -7.51 -2.34
C ASP A 459 -7.51 -6.00 -2.16
N LEU A 460 -8.46 -5.40 -2.88
CA LEU A 460 -8.83 -3.99 -2.70
C LEU A 460 -9.49 -3.73 -1.35
N GLU A 461 -10.17 -4.69 -0.75
CA GLU A 461 -10.81 -4.54 0.56
C GLU A 461 -9.81 -4.57 1.72
N LEU A 462 -8.56 -4.96 1.44
CA LEU A 462 -7.42 -4.74 2.34
C LEU A 462 -6.64 -3.49 1.94
N THR A 463 -6.22 -3.40 0.68
CA THR A 463 -5.25 -2.38 0.25
C THR A 463 -5.84 -0.98 0.13
N ALA A 464 -7.12 -0.82 -0.22
CA ALA A 464 -7.75 0.49 -0.41
C ALA A 464 -7.98 1.25 0.91
N PHE A 465 -7.95 0.55 2.05
CA PHE A 465 -7.99 1.19 3.35
C PHE A 465 -6.63 1.69 3.82
N GLU A 466 -5.52 1.34 3.16
CA GLU A 466 -4.21 1.86 3.53
C GLU A 466 -4.04 3.33 3.11
N PRO A 467 -3.42 4.19 3.95
CA PRO A 467 -2.72 3.85 5.19
C PRO A 467 -3.61 3.85 6.45
N ILE A 468 -4.93 4.08 6.34
CA ILE A 468 -5.88 4.22 7.46
C ILE A 468 -6.01 2.90 8.23
N PHE A 469 -6.26 1.77 7.57
CA PHE A 469 -6.23 0.45 8.21
C PHE A 469 -5.17 -0.41 7.54
N GLN A 470 -4.34 -1.07 8.35
CA GLN A 470 -3.23 -1.89 7.88
C GLN A 470 -3.34 -3.28 8.48
N TRP A 471 -3.94 -4.21 7.74
CA TRP A 471 -4.09 -5.60 8.19
C TRP A 471 -2.90 -6.49 7.82
N ALA A 472 -2.15 -6.19 6.75
CA ALA A 472 -0.95 -6.96 6.39
C ALA A 472 0.09 -6.92 7.51
N PRO A 473 0.66 -8.05 7.98
CA PRO A 473 1.54 -8.19 9.16
C PRO A 473 2.95 -7.57 9.02
N ARG A 474 3.07 -6.37 8.48
CA ARG A 474 4.36 -5.74 8.23
C ARG A 474 5.07 -5.31 9.51
N LYS A 475 6.40 -5.49 9.56
CA LYS A 475 7.25 -5.10 10.71
C LYS A 475 7.27 -3.58 10.93
N ASP A 476 7.10 -2.81 9.86
CA ASP A 476 7.15 -1.33 9.81
C ASP A 476 5.84 -0.63 10.24
N LYS A 477 4.82 -1.35 10.69
CA LYS A 477 3.56 -0.70 11.12
C LYS A 477 3.81 0.27 12.28
N SER A 478 3.43 1.53 12.05
CA SER A 478 3.48 2.57 13.09
C SER A 478 2.55 2.26 14.28
N PHE A 479 2.85 2.84 15.45
CA PHE A 479 1.98 2.78 16.63
C PHE A 479 0.54 3.23 16.31
N THR A 480 0.39 4.26 15.47
CA THR A 480 -0.91 4.78 15.04
C THR A 480 -1.72 3.76 14.25
N ALA A 481 -1.09 3.08 13.28
CA ALA A 481 -1.73 2.04 12.47
C ALA A 481 -2.14 0.83 13.33
N ARG A 482 -1.36 0.53 14.37
CA ARG A 482 -1.53 -0.66 15.22
C ARG A 482 -2.58 -0.50 16.31
N PHE A 483 -2.47 0.57 17.10
CA PHE A 483 -3.24 0.72 18.34
C PHE A 483 -4.18 1.92 18.30
N PHE A 484 -3.76 3.03 17.69
CA PHE A 484 -4.63 4.20 17.61
C PHE A 484 -5.80 3.99 16.63
N SER A 485 -5.62 3.11 15.63
CA SER A 485 -6.68 2.65 14.71
C SER A 485 -7.87 2.04 15.41
N TRP A 486 -7.68 1.44 16.59
CA TRP A 486 -8.79 0.92 17.39
C TRP A 486 -9.72 2.02 17.86
N LEU A 487 -9.19 3.21 18.15
CA LEU A 487 -9.96 4.34 18.66
C LEU A 487 -10.70 5.08 17.53
N TYR A 488 -10.04 5.33 16.40
CA TYR A 488 -10.69 6.06 15.30
C TYR A 488 -11.51 5.17 14.38
N SER A 489 -11.33 3.85 14.36
CA SER A 489 -12.08 2.96 13.46
C SER A 489 -13.60 3.10 13.56
N PRO A 490 -14.24 3.15 14.76
CA PRO A 490 -15.70 3.30 14.84
C PRO A 490 -16.18 4.62 14.24
N ILE A 491 -15.36 5.67 14.36
CA ILE A 491 -15.65 7.00 13.79
C ILE A 491 -15.53 6.96 12.27
N VAL A 492 -14.48 6.32 11.73
CA VAL A 492 -14.31 6.15 10.28
C VAL A 492 -15.49 5.36 9.69
N TYR A 493 -15.94 4.29 10.36
CA TYR A 493 -17.06 3.46 9.91
C TYR A 493 -18.35 4.24 9.68
N CYS A 494 -18.59 5.30 10.46
CA CYS A 494 -19.76 6.19 10.32
C CYS A 494 -19.84 6.93 8.97
N PHE A 495 -18.71 7.14 8.28
CA PHE A 495 -18.66 8.04 7.12
C PHE A 495 -18.20 7.38 5.82
N LEU A 496 -17.97 6.06 5.82
CA LEU A 496 -17.52 5.35 4.62
C LEU A 496 -18.59 5.30 3.51
N PHE A 497 -19.89 5.24 3.84
CA PHE A 497 -20.96 5.43 2.84
C PHE A 497 -20.86 6.78 2.12
N HIS A 498 -20.69 7.87 2.86
CA HIS A 498 -20.49 9.21 2.29
C HIS A 498 -19.21 9.29 1.46
N SER A 499 -18.10 8.79 2.00
CA SER A 499 -16.79 8.79 1.34
C SER A 499 -16.85 8.12 -0.03
N GLN A 500 -17.41 6.91 -0.11
CA GLN A 500 -17.54 6.18 -1.37
C GLN A 500 -18.46 6.89 -2.34
N TRP A 501 -19.60 7.41 -1.88
CA TRP A 501 -20.52 8.10 -2.77
C TRP A 501 -19.91 9.40 -3.34
N ILE A 502 -19.27 10.22 -2.50
CA ILE A 502 -18.60 11.45 -2.92
C ILE A 502 -17.43 11.14 -3.85
N SER A 503 -16.59 10.15 -3.50
CA SER A 503 -15.46 9.71 -4.31
C SER A 503 -15.92 9.33 -5.72
N ARG A 504 -16.99 8.54 -5.82
CA ARG A 504 -17.55 8.14 -7.12
C ARG A 504 -18.08 9.31 -7.93
N LEU A 505 -18.81 10.23 -7.32
CA LEU A 505 -19.31 11.44 -8.00
C LEU A 505 -18.19 12.29 -8.60
N ILE A 506 -17.00 12.27 -7.99
CA ILE A 506 -15.84 13.04 -8.45
C ILE A 506 -15.02 12.26 -9.49
N LEU A 507 -14.80 10.97 -9.28
CA LEU A 507 -13.80 10.19 -10.02
C LEU A 507 -14.37 9.35 -11.16
N SER A 508 -15.54 8.73 -10.98
CA SER A 508 -16.08 7.75 -11.94
C SER A 508 -17.63 7.68 -11.86
N PRO A 509 -18.35 8.77 -12.18
CA PRO A 509 -19.81 8.81 -12.05
C PRO A 509 -20.50 7.89 -13.07
N GLU A 510 -21.53 7.16 -12.63
CA GLU A 510 -22.28 6.19 -13.47
C GLU A 510 -23.61 6.76 -14.01
N GLY A 511 -23.70 8.07 -14.18
CA GLY A 511 -24.85 8.76 -14.75
C GLY A 511 -26.11 8.63 -13.88
N ALA A 512 -27.20 8.12 -14.46
CA ALA A 512 -28.51 8.06 -13.78
C ALA A 512 -28.53 7.13 -12.54
N LEU A 513 -27.57 6.20 -12.42
CA LEU A 513 -27.46 5.34 -11.25
C LEU A 513 -27.12 6.12 -9.97
N GLU A 514 -26.52 7.30 -10.09
CA GLU A 514 -26.23 8.19 -8.96
C GLU A 514 -27.49 8.77 -8.30
N LEU A 515 -28.66 8.60 -8.93
CA LEU A 515 -29.94 9.04 -8.39
C LEU A 515 -30.58 8.01 -7.46
N ILE A 516 -30.13 6.75 -7.47
CA ILE A 516 -30.71 5.68 -6.64
C ILE A 516 -30.62 5.97 -5.13
N PRO A 517 -29.49 6.47 -4.57
CA PRO A 517 -29.43 6.85 -3.16
C PRO A 517 -30.45 7.92 -2.78
N LEU A 518 -30.88 8.76 -3.74
CA LEU A 518 -31.85 9.83 -3.54
C LEU A 518 -33.30 9.33 -3.42
N ILE A 519 -33.56 8.02 -3.61
CA ILE A 519 -34.88 7.41 -3.37
C ILE A 519 -35.32 7.62 -1.91
N LEU A 520 -34.39 7.53 -0.95
CA LEU A 520 -34.69 7.71 0.48
C LEU A 520 -35.19 9.13 0.79
N PRO A 521 -34.42 10.21 0.50
CA PRO A 521 -34.91 11.56 0.74
C PRO A 521 -36.12 11.92 -0.14
N ALA A 522 -36.21 11.40 -1.37
CA ALA A 522 -37.39 11.60 -2.21
C ALA A 522 -38.65 10.97 -1.58
N ALA A 523 -38.56 9.76 -1.03
CA ALA A 523 -39.67 9.12 -0.34
C ALA A 523 -40.10 9.90 0.91
N MET A 524 -39.16 10.42 1.70
CA MET A 524 -39.46 11.30 2.84
C MET A 524 -40.26 12.54 2.40
N MET A 525 -39.85 13.17 1.29
CA MET A 525 -40.51 14.36 0.76
C MET A 525 -41.91 14.04 0.22
N PHE A 526 -42.06 13.05 -0.64
CA PHE A 526 -43.31 12.80 -1.37
C PHE A 526 -44.32 11.94 -0.61
N LEU A 527 -43.86 10.97 0.19
CA LEU A 527 -44.74 10.10 0.99
C LEU A 527 -44.95 10.65 2.40
N GLY A 528 -43.92 11.28 2.97
CA GLY A 528 -43.95 11.83 4.33
C GLY A 528 -44.35 13.31 4.40
N ASN A 529 -44.42 14.02 3.28
CA ASN A 529 -44.60 15.48 3.23
C ASN A 529 -43.55 16.23 4.09
N VAL A 530 -42.32 15.71 4.13
CA VAL A 530 -41.20 16.28 4.88
C VAL A 530 -40.48 17.31 4.01
N SER A 531 -40.04 18.43 4.61
CA SER A 531 -39.28 19.46 3.87
C SER A 531 -38.00 18.90 3.25
N LEU A 532 -37.48 19.54 2.20
CA LEU A 532 -36.19 19.15 1.58
C LEU A 532 -35.04 19.15 2.61
N TYR A 533 -34.96 20.19 3.45
CA TYR A 533 -33.94 20.30 4.49
C TYR A 533 -34.03 19.16 5.51
N SER A 534 -35.23 18.93 6.07
CA SER A 534 -35.43 17.86 7.05
C SER A 534 -35.18 16.48 6.44
N SER A 535 -35.59 16.25 5.19
CA SER A 535 -35.33 14.99 4.47
C SER A 535 -33.83 14.76 4.27
N PHE A 536 -33.07 15.81 3.95
CA PHE A 536 -31.62 15.73 3.86
C PHE A 536 -30.97 15.38 5.22
N VAL A 537 -31.41 15.99 6.31
CA VAL A 537 -30.90 15.70 7.66
C VAL A 537 -31.17 14.26 8.06
N TRP A 538 -32.40 13.78 7.90
CA TRP A 538 -32.79 12.42 8.29
C TRP A 538 -32.15 11.35 7.40
N TRP A 539 -32.04 11.61 6.09
CA TRP A 539 -31.32 10.72 5.18
C TRP A 539 -29.86 10.57 5.59
N ASN A 540 -29.14 11.68 5.84
CA ASN A 540 -27.75 11.62 6.29
C ASN A 540 -27.61 10.95 7.66
N THR A 541 -28.55 11.19 8.58
CA THR A 541 -28.59 10.49 9.88
C THR A 541 -28.65 8.98 9.69
N ILE A 542 -29.54 8.49 8.82
CA ILE A 542 -29.69 7.06 8.51
C ILE A 542 -28.44 6.52 7.81
N LEU A 543 -27.84 7.26 6.88
CA LEU A 543 -26.60 6.85 6.23
C LEU A 543 -25.44 6.72 7.22
N VAL A 544 -25.28 7.65 8.16
CA VAL A 544 -24.23 7.59 9.19
C VAL A 544 -24.38 6.35 10.06
N MET A 545 -25.59 6.11 10.58
CA MET A 545 -25.88 4.95 11.42
C MET A 545 -25.77 3.64 10.61
N GLY A 546 -26.24 3.64 9.37
CA GLY A 546 -26.21 2.48 8.48
C GLY A 546 -24.79 2.11 8.07
N SER A 547 -23.93 3.12 7.82
CA SER A 547 -22.52 2.95 7.51
C SER A 547 -21.80 2.29 8.69
N PHE A 548 -22.02 2.80 9.91
CA PHE A 548 -21.48 2.17 11.12
C PHE A 548 -21.92 0.70 11.24
N CYS A 549 -23.22 0.42 11.12
CA CYS A 549 -23.75 -0.95 11.20
C CYS A 549 -23.15 -1.87 10.12
N PHE A 550 -23.06 -1.39 8.88
CA PHE A 550 -22.54 -2.18 7.77
C PHE A 550 -21.06 -2.50 7.95
N PHE A 551 -20.21 -1.50 8.23
CA PHE A 551 -18.78 -1.72 8.40
C PHE A 551 -18.43 -2.48 9.67
N TRP A 552 -19.25 -2.36 10.72
CA TRP A 552 -19.16 -3.24 11.87
C TRP A 552 -19.38 -4.71 11.49
N VAL A 553 -20.32 -5.01 10.60
CA VAL A 553 -20.58 -6.37 10.12
C VAL A 553 -19.53 -6.84 9.11
N ALA A 554 -19.18 -5.98 8.14
CA ALA A 554 -18.33 -6.31 7.01
C ALA A 554 -16.85 -6.48 7.40
N LEU A 555 -16.29 -5.60 8.24
CA LEU A 555 -14.87 -5.70 8.64
C LEU A 555 -14.64 -6.75 9.72
N ASN A 556 -15.68 -7.09 10.49
CA ASN A 556 -15.66 -8.23 11.41
C ASN A 556 -16.29 -9.48 10.76
N ALA A 557 -16.33 -9.51 9.43
CA ALA A 557 -16.56 -10.74 8.69
C ALA A 557 -15.33 -11.65 8.80
N ALA A 558 -15.40 -12.77 8.09
CA ALA A 558 -14.57 -13.95 8.22
C ALA A 558 -13.08 -13.79 7.82
N HIS A 559 -12.51 -12.59 7.64
CA HIS A 559 -11.20 -12.41 6.96
C HIS A 559 -10.06 -11.92 7.85
N HIS A 560 -10.33 -10.97 8.74
CA HIS A 560 -9.26 -10.26 9.46
C HIS A 560 -9.03 -10.88 10.84
N HIS A 561 -8.22 -11.92 10.89
CA HIS A 561 -7.86 -12.60 12.15
C HIS A 561 -6.36 -12.97 12.17
N PRO A 562 -5.67 -12.92 13.34
CA PRO A 562 -4.25 -13.27 13.46
C PRO A 562 -3.86 -14.69 13.10
N GLU A 563 -4.85 -15.58 12.97
CA GLU A 563 -4.66 -16.98 12.56
C GLU A 563 -5.02 -17.22 11.09
N LEU A 564 -5.45 -16.18 10.37
CA LEU A 564 -5.75 -16.26 8.95
C LEU A 564 -4.58 -15.71 8.15
N LEU A 565 -4.35 -16.33 6.99
CA LEU A 565 -3.28 -15.97 6.09
C LEU A 565 -3.50 -14.54 5.58
N HIS A 566 -2.48 -13.69 5.75
CA HIS A 566 -2.39 -12.36 5.14
C HIS A 566 -1.06 -12.23 4.40
N ASP A 567 -1.02 -11.41 3.35
CA ASP A 567 0.21 -11.21 2.59
C ASP A 567 1.38 -10.74 3.47
N GLY A 568 2.51 -11.44 3.38
CA GLY A 568 3.64 -11.34 4.29
C GLY A 568 3.81 -12.59 5.18
N ASP A 569 2.72 -13.30 5.49
CA ASP A 569 2.79 -14.61 6.16
C ASP A 569 3.42 -15.67 5.23
N GLU A 570 3.95 -16.75 5.80
CA GLU A 570 4.50 -17.87 5.02
C GLU A 570 3.39 -18.87 4.66
N PRO A 571 2.94 -18.94 3.39
CA PRO A 571 1.90 -19.87 2.98
C PRO A 571 2.41 -21.31 2.99
N ARG A 572 1.49 -22.28 2.89
CA ARG A 572 1.83 -23.72 2.79
C ARG A 572 2.83 -24.02 1.67
N ASN A 573 2.68 -23.31 0.55
CA ASN A 573 3.62 -23.34 -0.57
C ASN A 573 3.66 -21.94 -1.21
N GLU A 574 4.86 -21.42 -1.37
CA GLU A 574 5.13 -20.02 -1.75
C GLU A 574 5.23 -19.81 -3.26
N GLU A 575 5.41 -20.90 -4.01
CA GLU A 575 5.47 -20.88 -5.46
C GLU A 575 4.11 -21.20 -6.06
N LYS A 576 3.48 -22.29 -5.59
CA LYS A 576 2.23 -22.82 -6.13
C LYS A 576 1.35 -23.39 -5.04
N MET A 577 0.14 -22.86 -4.91
CA MET A 577 -0.83 -23.26 -3.90
C MET A 577 -2.17 -23.60 -4.53
N ASP A 578 -2.83 -24.66 -4.06
CA ASP A 578 -4.21 -24.94 -4.48
C ASP A 578 -5.11 -23.78 -4.05
N TRP A 579 -5.88 -23.23 -4.99
CA TRP A 579 -6.72 -22.05 -4.73
C TRP A 579 -7.74 -22.29 -3.62
N GLY A 580 -8.32 -23.49 -3.55
CA GLY A 580 -9.31 -23.83 -2.54
C GLY A 580 -8.70 -23.90 -1.14
N ILE A 581 -7.50 -24.45 -1.00
CA ILE A 581 -6.79 -24.46 0.30
C ILE A 581 -6.48 -23.02 0.74
N TYR A 582 -6.06 -22.16 -0.19
CA TYR A 582 -5.81 -20.75 0.12
C TYR A 582 -7.06 -20.04 0.66
N GLN A 583 -8.24 -20.30 0.07
CA GLN A 583 -9.50 -19.75 0.60
C GLN A 583 -9.81 -20.26 2.03
N ILE A 584 -9.47 -21.52 2.36
CA ILE A 584 -9.63 -22.04 3.73
C ILE A 584 -8.66 -21.35 4.70
N ASP A 585 -7.42 -21.10 4.29
CA ASP A 585 -6.42 -20.48 5.15
C ASP A 585 -6.67 -18.96 5.34
N ALA A 586 -7.39 -18.31 4.42
CA ALA A 586 -7.67 -16.87 4.46
C ALA A 586 -9.07 -16.50 4.99
N VAL A 587 -9.99 -17.45 5.15
CA VAL A 587 -11.40 -17.18 5.52
C VAL A 587 -11.89 -18.14 6.62
N ARG A 588 -12.62 -17.62 7.61
CA ARG A 588 -13.20 -18.40 8.73
C ARG A 588 -14.67 -18.13 8.98
N ASP A 589 -15.49 -19.18 8.94
CA ASP A 589 -16.91 -19.10 9.25
C ASP A 589 -17.21 -18.84 10.74
N ARG A 590 -18.33 -18.16 11.00
CA ARG A 590 -18.85 -17.89 12.36
C ARG A 590 -19.83 -18.96 12.80
N GLY A 591 -19.54 -19.66 13.89
CA GLY A 591 -20.33 -20.79 14.37
C GLY A 591 -21.79 -20.45 14.71
N GLU A 592 -22.06 -19.23 15.16
CA GLU A 592 -23.42 -18.77 15.53
C GLU A 592 -24.28 -18.39 14.32
N ILE A 593 -23.65 -18.11 13.18
CA ILE A 593 -24.32 -17.65 11.95
C ILE A 593 -24.42 -18.78 10.93
N TYR A 594 -23.37 -19.59 10.85
CA TYR A 594 -23.24 -20.75 9.97
C TYR A 594 -24.55 -21.56 9.91
N GLY A 595 -25.07 -21.75 8.69
CA GLY A 595 -26.26 -22.56 8.45
C GLY A 595 -27.61 -21.99 8.88
N VAL A 596 -27.64 -20.81 9.50
CA VAL A 596 -28.89 -20.15 9.91
C VAL A 596 -29.30 -19.13 8.85
N PHE A 597 -30.05 -19.58 7.82
CA PHE A 597 -30.32 -18.79 6.61
C PHE A 597 -30.67 -17.30 6.84
N PRO A 598 -31.60 -16.93 7.75
CA PRO A 598 -31.91 -15.51 7.98
C PRO A 598 -30.72 -14.69 8.45
N LEU A 599 -29.80 -15.27 9.24
CA LEU A 599 -28.57 -14.62 9.68
C LEU A 599 -27.53 -14.63 8.57
N VAL A 600 -27.39 -15.75 7.86
CA VAL A 600 -26.44 -15.91 6.75
C VAL A 600 -26.62 -14.82 5.70
N ILE A 601 -27.85 -14.58 5.25
CA ILE A 601 -28.11 -13.65 4.15
C ILE A 601 -27.97 -12.16 4.53
N VAL A 602 -28.06 -11.82 5.83
CA VAL A 602 -27.97 -10.41 6.30
C VAL A 602 -26.66 -10.08 7.03
N LEU A 603 -25.80 -11.07 7.31
CA LEU A 603 -24.53 -10.88 8.03
C LEU A 603 -23.29 -11.39 7.29
N PHE A 604 -23.38 -11.80 6.02
CA PHE A 604 -22.29 -12.51 5.31
C PHE A 604 -21.90 -13.83 6.00
N GLY A 605 -22.90 -14.67 6.30
CA GLY A 605 -22.66 -16.03 6.78
C GLY A 605 -22.30 -16.99 5.65
N ASP A 606 -21.98 -18.24 6.02
CA ASP A 606 -21.48 -19.27 5.12
C ASP A 606 -20.34 -18.78 4.21
N HIS A 607 -19.46 -17.96 4.78
CA HIS A 607 -18.51 -17.10 4.09
C HIS A 607 -17.47 -17.90 3.31
N THR A 608 -16.92 -18.96 3.90
CA THR A 608 -15.94 -19.83 3.24
C THR A 608 -16.53 -20.48 1.99
N LEU A 609 -17.75 -21.02 2.07
CA LEU A 609 -18.43 -21.62 0.93
C LEU A 609 -18.86 -20.58 -0.10
N HIS A 610 -19.25 -19.38 0.35
CA HIS A 610 -19.56 -18.26 -0.53
C HIS A 610 -18.33 -17.87 -1.37
N HIS A 611 -17.14 -17.79 -0.79
CA HIS A 611 -15.90 -17.55 -1.53
C HIS A 611 -15.59 -18.65 -2.54
N LEU A 612 -15.73 -19.92 -2.14
CA LEU A 612 -15.41 -21.06 -3.00
C LEU A 612 -16.41 -21.23 -4.16
N PHE A 613 -17.69 -20.90 -3.95
CA PHE A 613 -18.80 -21.08 -4.88
C PHE A 613 -19.78 -19.90 -4.89
N PRO A 614 -19.32 -18.70 -5.30
CA PRO A 614 -20.08 -17.45 -5.11
C PRO A 614 -21.39 -17.38 -5.92
N THR A 615 -21.52 -18.17 -6.98
CA THR A 615 -22.74 -18.22 -7.80
C THR A 615 -23.84 -19.09 -7.21
N ILE A 616 -23.59 -19.80 -6.11
CA ILE A 616 -24.61 -20.53 -5.37
C ILE A 616 -25.33 -19.57 -4.44
N ASP A 617 -26.67 -19.55 -4.51
CA ASP A 617 -27.49 -18.71 -3.62
C ASP A 617 -27.25 -19.10 -2.16
N HIS A 618 -27.15 -18.09 -1.27
CA HIS A 618 -26.88 -18.29 0.16
C HIS A 618 -27.84 -19.27 0.84
N PHE A 619 -29.06 -19.43 0.34
CA PHE A 619 -30.01 -20.42 0.83
C PHE A 619 -29.52 -21.88 0.72
N HIS A 620 -28.63 -22.18 -0.23
CA HIS A 620 -28.17 -23.54 -0.50
C HIS A 620 -26.79 -23.86 0.06
N LEU A 621 -25.99 -22.86 0.47
CA LEU A 621 -24.60 -23.06 0.90
C LEU A 621 -24.48 -24.06 2.05
N TYR A 622 -25.35 -23.96 3.07
CA TYR A 622 -25.36 -24.89 4.21
C TYR A 622 -25.32 -26.38 3.82
N ASN A 623 -25.98 -26.76 2.72
CA ASN A 623 -26.06 -28.15 2.28
C ASN A 623 -24.70 -28.71 1.81
N LEU A 624 -23.71 -27.86 1.57
CA LEU A 624 -22.41 -28.23 1.03
C LEU A 624 -21.35 -28.48 2.12
N TYR A 625 -21.64 -28.14 3.38
CA TYR A 625 -20.68 -28.36 4.46
C TYR A 625 -20.28 -29.81 4.72
N PRO A 626 -21.19 -30.82 4.62
CA PRO A 626 -20.76 -32.21 4.73
C PRO A 626 -19.67 -32.57 3.72
N VAL A 627 -19.83 -32.09 2.48
CA VAL A 627 -18.90 -32.30 1.38
C VAL A 627 -17.60 -31.52 1.58
N LEU A 628 -17.67 -30.28 2.07
CA LEU A 628 -16.50 -29.48 2.41
C LEU A 628 -15.68 -30.17 3.50
N LYS A 629 -16.30 -30.53 4.62
CA LYS A 629 -15.64 -31.17 5.77
C LYS A 629 -15.01 -32.51 5.39
N GLN A 630 -15.70 -33.31 4.57
CA GLN A 630 -15.13 -34.54 4.03
C GLN A 630 -13.87 -34.26 3.22
N THR A 631 -13.91 -33.25 2.34
CA THR A 631 -12.76 -32.91 1.49
C THR A 631 -11.60 -32.34 2.31
N CYS A 632 -11.86 -31.49 3.29
CA CYS A 632 -10.86 -31.02 4.25
C CYS A 632 -10.17 -32.19 4.96
N SER A 633 -10.93 -33.16 5.47
CA SER A 633 -10.38 -34.32 6.15
C SER A 633 -9.47 -35.17 5.25
N GLU A 634 -9.82 -35.37 3.98
CA GLU A 634 -9.03 -36.19 3.04
C GLU A 634 -7.70 -35.53 2.64
N PHE A 635 -7.67 -34.19 2.61
CA PHE A 635 -6.47 -33.41 2.30
C PHE A 635 -5.68 -33.01 3.55
N GLY A 636 -6.07 -33.49 4.74
CA GLY A 636 -5.40 -33.15 5.99
C GLY A 636 -5.52 -31.67 6.38
N ILE A 637 -6.56 -30.99 5.93
CA ILE A 637 -6.82 -29.57 6.22
C ILE A 637 -7.83 -29.48 7.36
N GLU A 638 -7.49 -28.73 8.40
CA GLU A 638 -8.39 -28.47 9.51
C GLU A 638 -9.38 -27.35 9.16
N PHE A 639 -10.69 -27.63 9.21
CA PHE A 639 -11.73 -26.62 9.03
C PHE A 639 -12.18 -26.07 10.39
N LYS A 640 -11.77 -24.85 10.72
CA LYS A 640 -12.07 -24.18 12.00
C LYS A 640 -13.25 -23.21 11.87
N LEU A 641 -14.08 -23.17 12.90
CA LEU A 641 -15.10 -22.14 13.08
C LEU A 641 -14.62 -21.14 14.14
N GLY A 642 -14.90 -19.86 13.94
CA GLY A 642 -14.73 -18.81 14.95
C GLY A 642 -16.05 -18.46 15.63
N SER A 643 -16.00 -17.88 16.83
CA SER A 643 -17.17 -17.20 17.42
C SER A 643 -17.23 -15.77 16.91
N LEU A 644 -18.41 -15.13 16.94
CA LEU A 644 -18.54 -13.72 16.56
C LEU A 644 -17.63 -12.82 17.39
N CYS A 645 -17.57 -13.05 18.71
CA CYS A 645 -16.72 -12.28 19.61
C CYS A 645 -15.22 -12.49 19.33
N ASP A 646 -14.84 -13.72 18.99
CA ASP A 646 -13.46 -14.07 18.64
C ASP A 646 -13.01 -13.35 17.37
N LEU A 647 -13.82 -13.37 16.30
CA LEU A 647 -13.47 -12.67 15.06
C LEU A 647 -13.44 -11.15 15.21
N ILE A 648 -14.36 -10.57 15.99
CA ILE A 648 -14.32 -9.12 16.29
C ILE A 648 -13.01 -8.78 17.01
N ARG A 649 -12.66 -9.53 18.06
CA ARG A 649 -11.39 -9.33 18.78
C ARG A 649 -10.19 -9.53 17.85
N GLY A 650 -10.24 -10.57 17.02
CA GLY A 650 -9.21 -10.91 16.05
C GLY A 650 -8.94 -9.77 15.07
N GLN A 651 -9.96 -9.09 14.56
CA GLN A 651 -9.80 -7.98 13.64
C GLN A 651 -8.93 -6.85 14.23
N PHE A 652 -9.14 -6.49 15.49
CA PHE A 652 -8.32 -5.49 16.17
C PHE A 652 -6.92 -6.02 16.50
N LEU A 653 -6.80 -7.28 16.92
CA LEU A 653 -5.49 -7.92 17.11
C LEU A 653 -4.69 -7.97 15.80
N GLN A 654 -5.34 -8.17 14.66
CA GLN A 654 -4.71 -8.18 13.35
C GLN A 654 -4.18 -6.79 12.97
N LEU A 655 -4.92 -5.72 13.27
CA LEU A 655 -4.42 -4.35 13.11
C LEU A 655 -3.12 -4.14 13.92
N ALA A 656 -3.06 -4.66 15.15
CA ALA A 656 -1.88 -4.56 16.01
C ALA A 656 -0.72 -5.51 15.64
N ARG A 657 -1.00 -6.59 14.90
CA ARG A 657 -0.01 -7.61 14.50
C ARG A 657 1.02 -7.01 13.54
N ASN A 658 2.30 -7.14 13.87
CA ASN A 658 3.45 -6.69 13.06
C ASN A 658 4.51 -7.81 12.90
N TYR A 659 4.09 -9.06 13.07
CA TYR A 659 4.90 -10.25 12.88
C TYR A 659 4.15 -11.22 11.97
N THR A 660 4.90 -12.05 11.26
CA THR A 660 4.37 -13.04 10.31
C THR A 660 4.19 -14.40 10.97
N ILE A 661 3.29 -15.21 10.44
CA ILE A 661 3.08 -16.61 10.85
C ILE A 661 3.36 -17.58 9.69
N SER A 662 3.59 -18.86 10.00
CA SER A 662 3.81 -19.91 9.01
C SER A 662 2.68 -20.91 8.97
N PHE A 663 2.25 -21.26 7.75
CA PHE A 663 1.29 -22.31 7.46
C PHE A 663 1.96 -23.59 6.94
N LYS A 664 3.28 -23.62 6.78
CA LYS A 664 3.99 -24.85 6.41
C LYS A 664 3.75 -25.91 7.48
N ALA A 665 3.55 -27.16 7.06
CA ALA A 665 3.49 -28.25 8.00
C ALA A 665 4.81 -28.33 8.75
N GLU A 666 4.77 -28.37 10.09
CA GLU A 666 5.95 -28.70 10.88
C GLU A 666 6.47 -30.06 10.37
N ALA A 667 7.74 -30.10 9.97
CA ALA A 667 8.37 -31.35 9.54
C ALA A 667 8.41 -32.29 10.75
N SER A 668 7.45 -33.22 10.80
CA SER A 668 7.34 -34.27 11.83
C SER A 668 8.43 -35.30 11.72
#